data_AF-B2AKU4-F1
#
_entry.id   AF-B2AKU4-F1
#
_cell.length_a   1.000
_cell.length_b   1.000
_cell.length_c   1.000
_cell.angle_alpha   90.00
_cell.angle_beta   90.00
_cell.angle_gamma   90.00
#
_symmetry.space_group_name_H-M   'P 1'
#
loop_
_entity.id
_entity.type
_entity.pdbx_description
1 polymer ?
#
loop_
_entity_poly.entity_id
_entity_poly.type
_entity_poly.pdbx_seq_one_letter_code
_entity_poly.pdbx_strand_id
1 'polypeptide(L)'
;MASFLRAKQSGVATDLSAGLLPGSFNPDELARYGINSQVRYAPPLLFFFFFCFPSLHLVGQKTNLTGYVWGIISCLAYDPTRSLLAVGTSPSTFSPRGKIYVFGRDRVHRILQPPNPSGGVSYRQLAFVNHSLVSLDSNNEVALWDLETCTQTSKYSYVKVSSLVTDPALDWAFVGSASSSGDVQVYDLDRARPVPFRLGNLAKEVYPREMIGDRAGVAAMAMHPRDIGKLAVGYAGGVVGAYSFKMGAAQRWYESAAGWGPDDDEGNGVMVFWDVKEGRVVGVRDVYGSLDDLEGDRRDRVPLGRVKWACKGNNPDDTGLVVQGGWYRGEQQSGKRGISFLDLGPTPVYATSSWEVLGGYVKGRGERVVMEMPPGAEVVDYVLIPRQSPYFDGAQDPLAVMAMLSSGELITMSFPSGWAISPTNMLHPSLSFVHPFVQRIGVASVGRERWLGMVEKRSQGEAILKGGKGGNTRRKMVDVRNVILVAHADSTVRIWDVGFADEVENPGQLQVDVARAVGRLDEVENPGQLQVDVARAVGRFEDVSVSEVHMAEGTGEFAAGTKTGEVVVYKWGVNKFHGRDATTALDPKPGGLTDISTRAEPSLKEGLQPFVLYEMAQGPISALCVSDVGFIAVGSEGGHFSIIDLRGPSVIYTSPVTEFITQEKKSFSLKKSSSSHNKLEFPTAISFGVMTLEGDSYSSICCFVGTNLGHIATFRLLPSGQSYTAKPAGFIKTSADRVISLSPINSETGSPATATGQSVAGLRSNVQTPGVLVAVTQSEIRIFKPSTNKGASKSFDDQLCDSARVIHPPNLPPSVVCLFGDRTTRAYSIPSLKEVGRASLSMLDPSRTLSCVISKTGELIAWNGPSEIAVMPVYGSGKGLPVSTDSLISPERTLPPRPTISNLQWISGTQYVSPTDLDLLIGGEGRPPSKRVVRAEEVERAAAGGGGYGGSRSQQQQEGWGDYLVRQVNERTEKLSFVDDAMMKLQEASSGWAEDVNNTVKEQKRGLLLGGLKKSFF
;
A
#
# COMPACT_ATOMS: atom_id res chain seq x y z
N MET A 1 -26.99 -32.47 21.16
CA MET A 1 -26.88 -33.86 20.66
C MET A 1 -27.38 -34.91 21.65
N ALA A 2 -26.93 -34.95 22.90
CA ALA A 2 -27.56 -35.82 23.92
C ALA A 2 -29.08 -35.55 24.07
N SER A 3 -29.50 -34.28 23.96
CA SER A 3 -30.92 -33.90 23.85
C SER A 3 -31.61 -34.37 22.57
N PHE A 4 -30.88 -34.48 21.46
CA PHE A 4 -31.39 -34.95 20.16
C PHE A 4 -31.58 -36.48 20.15
N LEU A 5 -30.66 -37.24 20.76
CA LEU A 5 -30.78 -38.68 20.96
C LEU A 5 -31.94 -39.01 21.92
N ARG A 6 -32.12 -38.25 23.00
CA ARG A 6 -33.27 -38.40 23.92
C ARG A 6 -34.61 -38.08 23.26
N ALA A 7 -34.66 -37.12 22.33
CA ALA A 7 -35.89 -36.75 21.62
C ALA A 7 -36.34 -37.78 20.56
N LYS A 8 -35.49 -38.74 20.19
CA LYS A 8 -35.75 -39.76 19.15
C LYS A 8 -35.97 -41.17 19.70
N GLN A 9 -35.92 -41.36 21.02
CA GLN A 9 -35.98 -42.68 21.64
C GLN A 9 -37.41 -43.09 22.02
N SER A 10 -38.18 -43.57 21.03
CA SER A 10 -39.45 -44.27 21.29
C SER A 10 -39.28 -45.77 21.13
N GLY A 11 -39.58 -46.55 22.18
CA GLY A 11 -39.68 -48.01 22.08
C GLY A 11 -38.40 -48.81 22.36
N VAL A 12 -37.38 -48.24 23.00
CA VAL A 12 -36.17 -48.96 23.44
C VAL A 12 -36.02 -48.82 24.96
N ALA A 13 -35.87 -49.93 25.68
CA ALA A 13 -35.97 -49.97 27.15
C ALA A 13 -34.74 -49.43 27.91
N THR A 14 -33.64 -49.11 27.23
CA THR A 14 -32.38 -48.65 27.85
C THR A 14 -31.85 -47.38 27.20
N ASP A 15 -31.48 -46.38 28.01
CA ASP A 15 -30.99 -45.06 27.57
C ASP A 15 -29.67 -45.17 26.80
N LEU A 16 -29.71 -44.88 25.50
CA LEU A 16 -28.54 -44.96 24.61
C LEU A 16 -27.52 -43.84 24.85
N SER A 17 -27.83 -42.87 25.73
CA SER A 17 -26.92 -41.80 26.14
C SER A 17 -26.10 -42.15 27.39
N ALA A 18 -26.38 -43.29 28.05
CA ALA A 18 -25.62 -43.74 29.22
C ALA A 18 -24.20 -44.17 28.81
N GLY A 19 -23.20 -43.40 29.25
CA GLY A 19 -21.77 -43.67 29.01
C GLY A 19 -21.09 -42.81 27.94
N LEU A 20 -21.81 -41.87 27.29
CA LEU A 20 -21.22 -40.93 26.34
C LEU A 20 -20.65 -39.71 27.07
N LEU A 21 -19.32 -39.56 27.07
CA LEU A 21 -18.64 -38.38 27.66
C LEU A 21 -18.72 -37.17 26.71
N PRO A 22 -18.70 -35.93 27.24
CA PRO A 22 -18.82 -34.70 26.43
C PRO A 22 -17.74 -34.47 25.35
N GLY A 23 -16.71 -35.33 25.28
CA GLY A 23 -15.64 -35.27 24.27
C GLY A 23 -15.61 -36.43 23.27
N SER A 24 -16.60 -37.34 23.29
CA SER A 24 -16.56 -38.58 22.51
C SER A 24 -16.97 -38.47 21.03
N PHE A 25 -17.28 -37.28 20.52
CA PHE A 25 -17.59 -37.08 19.10
C PHE A 25 -17.04 -35.77 18.55
N ASN A 26 -16.41 -35.86 17.37
CA ASN A 26 -16.00 -34.73 16.54
C ASN A 26 -16.70 -34.89 15.17
N PRO A 27 -17.69 -34.06 14.81
CA PRO A 27 -18.49 -34.27 13.61
C PRO A 27 -17.85 -33.64 12.37
N ASP A 28 -17.12 -34.45 11.61
CA ASP A 28 -16.89 -34.19 10.19
C ASP A 28 -18.04 -34.81 9.38
N GLU A 29 -18.53 -34.08 8.38
CA GLU A 29 -19.48 -34.52 7.34
C GLU A 29 -20.97 -34.69 7.71
N LEU A 30 -21.71 -33.59 7.78
CA LEU A 30 -23.18 -33.60 7.67
C LEU A 30 -23.75 -32.52 6.73
N ALA A 31 -23.11 -32.28 5.58
CA ALA A 31 -23.59 -31.31 4.59
C ALA A 31 -23.82 -31.87 3.18
N ARG A 32 -23.68 -33.19 2.94
CA ARG A 32 -23.78 -33.75 1.58
C ARG A 32 -25.11 -34.36 1.16
N TYR A 33 -26.09 -34.52 2.04
CA TYR A 33 -27.39 -35.08 1.63
C TYR A 33 -28.56 -34.40 2.35
N GLY A 34 -29.03 -33.30 1.76
CA GLY A 34 -30.30 -32.65 2.10
C GLY A 34 -31.37 -32.99 1.06
N ILE A 35 -32.39 -33.68 1.52
CA ILE A 35 -33.56 -34.23 0.81
C ILE A 35 -34.33 -33.10 0.10
N ASN A 36 -34.15 -32.92 -1.22
CA ASN A 36 -35.11 -32.28 -2.14
C ASN A 36 -34.69 -32.30 -3.64
N SER A 37 -33.96 -33.31 -4.10
CA SER A 37 -33.71 -33.47 -5.54
C SER A 37 -34.76 -34.36 -6.18
N GLN A 38 -35.76 -33.76 -6.86
CA GLN A 38 -36.58 -34.50 -7.81
C GLN A 38 -35.74 -34.89 -9.03
N VAL A 39 -35.47 -36.18 -9.20
CA VAL A 39 -34.94 -36.75 -10.46
C VAL A 39 -36.01 -37.68 -11.01
N ARG A 40 -36.56 -37.33 -12.19
CA ARG A 40 -37.44 -38.22 -12.97
C ARG A 40 -36.58 -39.18 -13.80
N TYR A 41 -36.99 -40.44 -13.80
CA TYR A 41 -36.45 -41.54 -14.61
C TYR A 41 -36.83 -41.42 -16.10
N ALA A 42 -35.90 -41.78 -16.99
CA ALA A 42 -36.17 -42.46 -18.27
C ALA A 42 -34.95 -43.35 -18.66
N PRO A 43 -35.14 -44.52 -19.31
CA PRO A 43 -34.14 -45.59 -19.37
C PRO A 43 -33.52 -45.75 -20.79
N PRO A 44 -32.86 -46.87 -21.18
CA PRO A 44 -31.43 -46.90 -21.51
C PRO A 44 -31.13 -47.19 -22.99
N LEU A 45 -30.11 -46.56 -23.60
CA LEU A 45 -29.51 -47.08 -24.83
C LEU A 45 -27.98 -46.91 -24.85
N LEU A 46 -27.32 -48.08 -24.83
CA LEU A 46 -26.11 -48.48 -25.54
C LEU A 46 -24.76 -47.79 -25.29
N PHE A 47 -23.85 -48.63 -24.80
CA PHE A 47 -22.41 -48.46 -24.64
C PHE A 47 -21.68 -48.17 -25.96
N PHE A 48 -20.79 -47.18 -25.93
CA PHE A 48 -19.50 -47.21 -26.62
C PHE A 48 -18.42 -46.75 -25.63
N PHE A 49 -17.44 -47.61 -25.38
CA PHE A 49 -16.24 -47.26 -24.61
C PHE A 49 -15.37 -46.31 -25.44
N PHE A 50 -15.51 -45.01 -25.20
CA PHE A 50 -14.42 -44.06 -25.40
C PHE A 50 -13.82 -43.76 -24.03
N PHE A 51 -12.52 -44.01 -23.87
CA PHE A 51 -11.76 -43.38 -22.80
C PHE A 51 -11.74 -41.86 -23.06
N CYS A 52 -12.78 -41.16 -22.61
CA CYS A 52 -12.77 -39.72 -22.47
C CYS A 52 -11.80 -39.39 -21.32
N PHE A 53 -10.55 -39.07 -21.66
CA PHE A 53 -9.74 -38.23 -20.79
C PHE A 53 -10.55 -36.95 -20.53
N PRO A 54 -10.74 -36.50 -19.28
CA PRO A 54 -11.35 -35.21 -19.03
C PRO A 54 -10.53 -34.17 -19.81
N SER A 55 -11.18 -33.47 -20.73
CA SER A 55 -10.53 -32.46 -21.55
C SER A 55 -9.87 -31.44 -20.63
N LEU A 56 -8.53 -31.48 -20.56
CA LEU A 56 -7.71 -30.51 -19.86
C LEU A 56 -7.95 -29.15 -20.50
N HIS A 57 -8.72 -28.28 -19.84
CA HIS A 57 -8.87 -26.90 -20.24
C HIS A 57 -7.90 -26.06 -19.43
N LEU A 58 -6.95 -25.44 -20.13
CA LEU A 58 -6.13 -24.37 -19.57
C LEU A 58 -7.08 -23.18 -19.35
N VAL A 59 -7.18 -22.71 -18.12
CA VAL A 59 -8.20 -21.70 -17.75
C VAL A 59 -7.75 -20.32 -18.27
N GLY A 60 -8.23 -19.98 -19.47
CA GLY A 60 -8.12 -18.64 -20.04
C GLY A 60 -9.41 -17.84 -19.83
N GLN A 61 -9.73 -17.49 -18.59
CA GLN A 61 -10.77 -16.51 -18.30
C GLN A 61 -10.24 -15.49 -17.30
N LYS A 62 -10.73 -14.25 -17.40
CA LYS A 62 -10.45 -13.12 -16.49
C LYS A 62 -10.60 -13.58 -15.03
N THR A 63 -9.53 -14.07 -14.46
CA THR A 63 -9.46 -14.42 -13.05
C THR A 63 -9.40 -13.09 -12.30
N ASN A 64 -10.31 -12.93 -11.34
CA ASN A 64 -10.21 -11.84 -10.39
C ASN A 64 -8.80 -11.90 -9.78
N LEU A 65 -8.05 -10.83 -10.00
CA LEU A 65 -6.71 -10.62 -9.46
C LEU A 65 -6.86 -10.58 -7.94
N THR A 66 -6.04 -11.34 -7.20
CA THR A 66 -5.79 -11.01 -5.78
C THR A 66 -5.44 -9.52 -5.73
N GLY A 67 -6.18 -8.73 -4.93
CA GLY A 67 -6.32 -7.28 -5.07
C GLY A 67 -5.04 -6.48 -4.85
N TYR A 68 -4.17 -6.42 -5.86
CA TYR A 68 -3.10 -5.44 -5.93
C TYR A 68 -3.65 -4.10 -6.45
N VAL A 69 -3.10 -2.96 -6.01
CA VAL A 69 -3.60 -1.64 -6.42
C VAL A 69 -3.46 -1.50 -7.93
N TRP A 70 -4.61 -1.44 -8.62
CA TRP A 70 -4.69 -1.34 -10.08
C TRP A 70 -4.77 0.11 -10.54
N GLY A 71 -3.84 0.51 -11.39
CA GLY A 71 -3.73 1.89 -11.91
C GLY A 71 -2.70 2.74 -11.18
N ILE A 72 -2.47 3.94 -11.67
CA ILE A 72 -1.55 4.91 -11.06
C ILE A 72 -2.27 5.55 -9.88
N ILE A 73 -1.67 5.59 -8.69
CA ILE A 73 -2.26 6.26 -7.54
C ILE A 73 -2.40 7.74 -7.84
N SER A 74 -3.60 8.28 -7.62
CA SER A 74 -3.94 9.66 -7.95
C SER A 74 -4.37 10.50 -6.75
N CYS A 75 -4.91 9.87 -5.70
CA CYS A 75 -5.24 10.55 -4.45
C CYS A 75 -5.30 9.57 -3.26
N LEU A 76 -5.12 10.11 -2.06
CA LEU A 76 -5.12 9.38 -0.79
C LEU A 76 -6.07 10.06 0.21
N ALA A 77 -6.71 9.27 1.08
CA ALA A 77 -7.44 9.76 2.24
C ALA A 77 -7.31 8.80 3.41
N TYR A 78 -7.22 9.31 4.63
CA TYR A 78 -7.10 8.50 5.85
C TYR A 78 -8.17 8.90 6.86
N ASP A 79 -8.84 7.91 7.47
CA ASP A 79 -9.75 8.12 8.60
C ASP A 79 -9.11 7.55 9.88
N PRO A 80 -8.71 8.38 10.86
CA PRO A 80 -8.18 7.90 12.14
C PRO A 80 -9.20 7.18 13.00
N THR A 81 -10.49 7.53 12.88
CA THR A 81 -11.56 6.96 13.69
C THR A 81 -11.68 5.47 13.40
N ARG A 82 -11.83 5.15 12.11
CA ARG A 82 -11.89 3.76 11.64
C ARG A 82 -10.50 3.17 11.44
N SER A 83 -9.46 3.99 11.34
CA SER A 83 -8.09 3.58 11.00
C SER A 83 -8.06 2.83 9.66
N LEU A 84 -8.61 3.50 8.64
CA LEU A 84 -8.71 3.03 7.25
C LEU A 84 -7.99 4.00 6.31
N LEU A 85 -7.39 3.47 5.25
CA LEU A 85 -6.76 4.23 4.17
C LEU A 85 -7.52 3.98 2.87
N ALA A 86 -7.99 5.05 2.22
CA ALA A 86 -8.55 5.01 0.89
C ALA A 86 -7.52 5.51 -0.15
N VAL A 87 -7.43 4.79 -1.26
CA VAL A 87 -6.51 5.06 -2.38
C VAL A 87 -7.33 5.11 -3.66
N GLY A 88 -7.36 6.27 -4.30
CA GLY A 88 -7.97 6.45 -5.61
C GLY A 88 -6.93 6.28 -6.72
N THR A 89 -7.32 5.67 -7.83
CA THR A 89 -6.43 5.46 -8.98
C THR A 89 -6.91 6.14 -10.26
N SER A 90 -5.95 6.46 -11.12
CA SER A 90 -6.13 6.89 -12.49
C SER A 90 -6.15 5.69 -13.45
N PRO A 91 -6.84 5.82 -14.60
CA PRO A 91 -6.74 4.85 -15.68
C PRO A 91 -5.29 4.72 -16.16
N SER A 92 -4.91 3.51 -16.57
CA SER A 92 -3.66 3.20 -17.24
C SER A 92 -3.93 2.29 -18.43
N THR A 93 -2.90 2.04 -19.26
CA THR A 93 -2.96 1.07 -20.36
C THR A 93 -3.43 -0.31 -19.90
N PHE A 94 -3.12 -0.66 -18.65
CA PHE A 94 -3.43 -1.95 -18.05
C PHE A 94 -4.72 -1.94 -17.23
N SER A 95 -5.02 -0.81 -16.60
CA SER A 95 -6.27 -0.54 -15.86
C SER A 95 -7.06 0.53 -16.59
N PRO A 96 -7.89 0.21 -17.59
CA PRO A 96 -8.60 1.22 -18.38
C PRO A 96 -9.60 2.05 -17.56
N ARG A 97 -9.79 1.74 -16.28
CA ARG A 97 -10.73 2.37 -15.35
C ARG A 97 -10.02 2.66 -14.02
N GLY A 98 -10.24 3.84 -13.46
CA GLY A 98 -9.85 4.13 -12.09
C GLY A 98 -10.70 3.33 -11.10
N LYS A 99 -10.11 2.99 -9.96
CA LYS A 99 -10.75 2.27 -8.85
C LYS A 99 -10.46 2.99 -7.54
N ILE A 100 -11.29 2.72 -6.53
CA ILE A 100 -11.01 3.12 -5.15
C ILE A 100 -10.72 1.86 -4.36
N TYR A 101 -9.56 1.81 -3.71
CA TYR A 101 -9.20 0.78 -2.75
C TYR A 101 -9.36 1.32 -1.35
N VAL A 102 -9.97 0.56 -0.46
CA VAL A 102 -10.04 0.89 0.97
C VAL A 102 -9.35 -0.22 1.74
N PHE A 103 -8.30 0.13 2.48
CA PHE A 103 -7.46 -0.76 3.26
C PHE A 103 -7.69 -0.57 4.75
N GLY A 104 -7.74 -1.69 5.47
CA GLY A 104 -7.78 -1.76 6.93
C GLY A 104 -6.58 -2.52 7.48
N ARG A 105 -6.72 -3.06 8.69
CA ARG A 105 -5.65 -3.84 9.35
C ARG A 105 -5.28 -5.08 8.55
N ASP A 106 -4.04 -5.52 8.71
CA ASP A 106 -3.51 -6.75 8.11
C ASP A 106 -3.75 -6.80 6.58
N ARG A 107 -4.68 -7.67 6.15
CA ARG A 107 -5.07 -7.86 4.75
C ARG A 107 -6.50 -7.41 4.42
N VAL A 108 -7.15 -6.73 5.36
CA VAL A 108 -8.51 -6.20 5.14
C VAL A 108 -8.47 -5.21 3.99
N HIS A 109 -9.20 -5.52 2.93
CA HIS A 109 -9.35 -4.60 1.82
C HIS A 109 -10.68 -4.77 1.08
N ARG A 110 -11.18 -3.68 0.52
CA ARG A 110 -12.32 -3.69 -0.41
C ARG A 110 -12.03 -2.78 -1.60
N ILE A 111 -12.58 -3.13 -2.75
CA ILE A 111 -12.48 -2.33 -3.97
C ILE A 111 -13.87 -1.75 -4.26
N LEU A 112 -13.98 -0.43 -4.32
CA LEU A 112 -15.20 0.28 -4.68
C LEU A 112 -15.16 0.65 -6.15
N GLN A 113 -16.22 0.28 -6.88
CA GLN A 113 -16.36 0.51 -8.31
C GLN A 113 -17.83 0.80 -8.67
N PRO A 114 -18.08 1.66 -9.67
CA PRO A 114 -19.43 1.95 -10.12
C PRO A 114 -20.05 0.71 -10.80
N PRO A 115 -21.39 0.51 -10.76
CA PRO A 115 -22.07 -0.62 -11.38
C PRO A 115 -21.88 -0.67 -12.91
N ASN A 116 -21.90 0.51 -13.55
CA ASN A 116 -21.71 0.70 -14.99
C ASN A 116 -20.50 1.62 -15.23
N PRO A 117 -19.27 1.07 -15.21
CA PRO A 117 -18.06 1.85 -15.47
C PRO A 117 -17.95 2.22 -16.95
N SER A 118 -18.61 3.31 -17.36
CA SER A 118 -18.45 3.92 -18.68
C SER A 118 -17.39 5.02 -18.64
N GLY A 119 -16.34 4.88 -19.45
CA GLY A 119 -15.23 5.84 -19.52
C GLY A 119 -14.08 5.56 -18.55
N GLY A 120 -12.87 5.99 -18.92
CA GLY A 120 -11.73 6.01 -18.02
C GLY A 120 -11.84 7.22 -17.11
N VAL A 121 -11.95 6.98 -15.80
CA VAL A 121 -12.12 8.02 -14.77
C VAL A 121 -10.90 8.03 -13.85
N SER A 122 -10.36 9.22 -13.55
CA SER A 122 -9.33 9.42 -12.53
C SER A 122 -9.93 10.05 -11.28
N TYR A 123 -9.68 9.46 -10.11
CA TYR A 123 -10.12 10.04 -8.84
C TYR A 123 -9.16 11.14 -8.39
N ARG A 124 -9.68 12.35 -8.13
CA ARG A 124 -8.89 13.53 -7.74
C ARG A 124 -8.87 13.76 -6.23
N GLN A 125 -9.96 13.47 -5.54
CA GLN A 125 -10.06 13.67 -4.10
C GLN A 125 -11.00 12.62 -3.48
N LEU A 126 -10.63 12.17 -2.28
CA LEU A 126 -11.42 11.26 -1.46
C LEU A 126 -11.58 11.88 -0.07
N ALA A 127 -12.73 11.67 0.57
CA ALA A 127 -12.97 12.11 1.94
C ALA A 127 -13.89 11.14 2.67
N PHE A 128 -13.48 10.73 3.87
CA PHE A 128 -14.32 9.92 4.76
C PHE A 128 -15.30 10.83 5.50
N VAL A 129 -16.59 10.52 5.41
CA VAL A 129 -17.66 11.26 6.09
C VAL A 129 -18.63 10.26 6.68
N ASN A 130 -18.85 10.31 8.00
CA ASN A 130 -19.74 9.36 8.67
C ASN A 130 -19.38 7.90 8.31
N HIS A 131 -20.35 7.10 7.84
CA HIS A 131 -20.16 5.71 7.39
C HIS A 131 -19.93 5.59 5.88
N SER A 132 -19.60 6.70 5.22
CA SER A 132 -19.50 6.81 3.78
C SER A 132 -18.15 7.35 3.35
N LEU A 133 -17.83 7.13 2.09
CA LEU A 133 -16.72 7.77 1.40
C LEU A 133 -17.28 8.66 0.30
N VAL A 134 -16.78 9.88 0.22
CA VAL A 134 -17.09 10.83 -0.86
C VAL A 134 -15.92 10.84 -1.83
N SER A 135 -16.20 10.78 -3.13
CA SER A 135 -15.18 10.88 -4.17
C SER A 135 -15.49 12.01 -5.14
N LEU A 136 -14.46 12.75 -5.55
CA LEU A 136 -14.48 13.66 -6.70
C LEU A 136 -13.58 13.09 -7.80
N ASP A 137 -14.12 13.01 -9.02
CA ASP A 137 -13.41 12.44 -10.16
C ASP A 137 -13.03 13.48 -11.24
N SER A 138 -12.34 13.05 -12.30
CA SER A 138 -11.92 13.86 -13.44
C SER A 138 -13.08 14.38 -14.30
N ASN A 139 -14.26 13.76 -14.21
CA ASN A 139 -15.47 14.18 -14.91
C ASN A 139 -16.29 15.19 -14.10
N ASN A 140 -15.74 15.70 -12.99
CA ASN A 140 -16.43 16.58 -12.04
C ASN A 140 -17.66 15.92 -11.39
N GLU A 141 -17.65 14.58 -11.27
CA GLU A 141 -18.67 13.82 -10.57
C GLU A 141 -18.32 13.71 -9.08
N VAL A 142 -19.27 14.12 -8.23
CA VAL A 142 -19.24 13.83 -6.80
C VAL A 142 -20.09 12.58 -6.56
N ALA A 143 -19.46 11.51 -6.07
CA ALA A 143 -20.13 10.25 -5.77
C ALA A 143 -20.04 9.89 -4.30
N LEU A 144 -21.11 9.28 -3.79
CA LEU A 144 -21.21 8.79 -2.41
C LEU A 144 -21.15 7.27 -2.40
N TRP A 145 -20.25 6.73 -1.60
CA TRP A 145 -20.02 5.30 -1.43
C TRP A 145 -20.37 4.89 -0.02
N ASP A 146 -21.18 3.85 0.12
CA ASP A 146 -21.46 3.24 1.41
C ASP A 146 -20.35 2.23 1.74
N LEU A 147 -19.66 2.41 2.87
CA LEU A 147 -18.57 1.53 3.30
C LEU A 147 -19.04 0.20 3.86
N GLU A 148 -20.33 0.06 4.22
CA GLU A 148 -20.90 -1.20 4.70
C GLU A 148 -21.17 -2.13 3.53
N THR A 149 -21.97 -1.67 2.56
CA THR A 149 -22.31 -2.45 1.36
C THR A 149 -21.20 -2.42 0.31
N CYS A 150 -20.28 -1.46 0.39
CA CYS A 150 -19.25 -1.18 -0.63
C CYS A 150 -19.85 -0.88 -2.01
N THR A 151 -20.99 -0.19 -2.04
CA THR A 151 -21.69 0.19 -3.27
C THR A 151 -21.77 1.70 -3.42
N GLN A 152 -21.85 2.15 -4.68
CA GLN A 152 -22.14 3.54 -4.99
C GLN A 152 -23.61 3.82 -4.70
N THR A 153 -23.87 4.68 -3.71
CA THR A 153 -25.24 5.06 -3.31
C THR A 153 -25.81 6.14 -4.23
N SER A 154 -25.00 7.14 -4.58
CA SER A 154 -25.43 8.24 -5.42
C SER A 154 -24.28 8.89 -6.17
N LYS A 155 -24.64 9.72 -7.15
CA LYS A 155 -23.72 10.60 -7.87
C LYS A 155 -24.40 11.85 -8.40
N TYR A 156 -23.61 12.90 -8.55
CA TYR A 156 -24.03 14.14 -9.18
C TYR A 156 -22.86 14.79 -9.91
N SER A 157 -23.07 15.17 -11.18
CA SER A 157 -22.05 15.80 -12.01
C SER A 157 -22.19 17.32 -11.97
N TYR A 158 -21.09 18.00 -11.65
CA TYR A 158 -20.97 19.45 -11.68
C TYR A 158 -20.26 19.89 -12.97
N VAL A 159 -20.31 21.18 -13.31
CA VAL A 159 -19.73 21.70 -14.56
C VAL A 159 -18.19 21.69 -14.50
N LYS A 160 -17.60 22.42 -13.54
CA LYS A 160 -16.15 22.52 -13.38
C LYS A 160 -15.81 22.70 -11.90
N VAL A 161 -15.24 21.66 -11.29
CA VAL A 161 -14.93 21.64 -9.84
C VAL A 161 -13.43 21.76 -9.63
N SER A 162 -13.04 22.74 -8.82
CA SER A 162 -11.66 22.96 -8.37
C SER A 162 -11.42 22.44 -6.96
N SER A 163 -12.39 22.58 -6.07
CA SER A 163 -12.25 22.24 -4.65
C SER A 163 -13.51 21.57 -4.11
N LEU A 164 -13.30 20.57 -3.25
CA LEU A 164 -14.33 19.88 -2.49
C LEU A 164 -13.95 19.93 -1.01
N VAL A 165 -14.87 20.34 -0.14
CA VAL A 165 -14.67 20.33 1.31
C VAL A 165 -15.80 19.58 1.97
N THR A 166 -15.45 18.73 2.93
CA THR A 166 -16.37 17.98 3.78
C THR A 166 -15.87 18.04 5.21
N ASP A 167 -16.76 17.77 6.17
CA ASP A 167 -16.39 17.60 7.58
C ASP A 167 -16.84 16.19 8.01
N PRO A 168 -16.01 15.42 8.74
CA PRO A 168 -16.33 14.05 9.14
C PRO A 168 -17.65 13.91 9.91
N ALA A 169 -18.10 14.98 10.58
CA ALA A 169 -19.30 15.00 11.42
C ALA A 169 -20.52 15.65 10.76
N LEU A 170 -20.38 16.24 9.56
CA LEU A 170 -21.47 16.95 8.88
C LEU A 170 -22.00 16.15 7.69
N ASP A 171 -23.27 16.40 7.34
CA ASP A 171 -23.94 15.76 6.20
C ASP A 171 -23.83 16.61 4.92
N TRP A 172 -22.85 17.51 4.86
CA TRP A 172 -22.72 18.51 3.79
C TRP A 172 -21.38 18.39 3.07
N ALA A 173 -21.42 18.43 1.73
CA ALA A 173 -20.24 18.59 0.89
C ALA A 173 -20.33 19.93 0.14
N PHE A 174 -19.31 20.77 0.33
CA PHE A 174 -19.18 22.07 -0.32
C PHE A 174 -18.33 21.90 -1.59
N VAL A 175 -18.86 22.33 -2.73
CA VAL A 175 -18.29 22.16 -4.06
C VAL A 175 -18.00 23.52 -4.67
N GLY A 176 -16.72 23.86 -4.81
CA GLY A 176 -16.27 25.13 -5.36
C GLY A 176 -16.17 25.10 -6.89
N SER A 177 -16.76 26.09 -7.55
CA SER A 177 -16.71 26.26 -9.00
C SER A 177 -15.38 26.87 -9.46
N ALA A 178 -14.71 26.20 -10.41
CA ALA A 178 -13.49 26.70 -11.06
C ALA A 178 -13.78 27.57 -12.30
N SER A 179 -15.05 27.93 -12.52
CA SER A 179 -15.46 28.80 -13.62
C SER A 179 -15.57 30.24 -13.15
N SER A 180 -15.78 31.17 -14.09
CA SER A 180 -16.00 32.59 -13.78
C SER A 180 -17.23 32.86 -12.90
N SER A 181 -18.09 31.85 -12.69
CA SER A 181 -19.19 31.95 -11.73
C SER A 181 -18.67 32.12 -10.30
N GLY A 182 -17.58 31.44 -9.94
CA GLY A 182 -16.96 31.46 -8.60
C GLY A 182 -17.89 31.08 -7.44
N ASP A 183 -18.99 30.38 -7.71
CA ASP A 183 -19.97 30.01 -6.69
C ASP A 183 -19.56 28.74 -5.93
N VAL A 184 -20.03 28.63 -4.69
CA VAL A 184 -19.95 27.38 -3.91
C VAL A 184 -21.34 26.76 -3.86
N GLN A 185 -21.43 25.55 -4.37
CA GLN A 185 -22.64 24.73 -4.36
C GLN A 185 -22.55 23.71 -3.23
N VAL A 186 -23.71 23.23 -2.74
CA VAL A 186 -23.74 22.29 -1.62
C VAL A 186 -24.48 21.01 -2.01
N TYR A 187 -23.93 19.88 -1.60
CA TYR A 187 -24.50 18.56 -1.76
C TYR A 187 -24.85 17.96 -0.39
N ASP A 188 -26.10 17.51 -0.24
CA ASP A 188 -26.57 16.81 0.96
C ASP A 188 -26.14 15.35 0.87
N LEU A 189 -25.17 14.97 1.71
CA LEU A 189 -24.59 13.63 1.75
C LEU A 189 -25.56 12.60 2.34
N ASP A 190 -26.42 12.99 3.28
CA ASP A 190 -27.38 12.06 3.89
C ASP A 190 -28.58 11.82 2.95
N ARG A 191 -29.09 12.88 2.31
CA ARG A 191 -30.24 12.80 1.37
C ARG A 191 -29.82 12.54 -0.09
N ALA A 192 -28.52 12.48 -0.35
CA ALA A 192 -27.93 12.14 -1.65
C ALA A 192 -28.42 13.04 -2.80
N ARG A 193 -28.51 14.35 -2.57
CA ARG A 193 -29.01 15.32 -3.57
C ARG A 193 -28.32 16.68 -3.46
N PRO A 194 -28.16 17.43 -4.57
CA PRO A 194 -27.79 18.84 -4.48
C PRO A 194 -28.89 19.63 -3.76
N VAL A 195 -28.50 20.67 -3.02
CA VAL A 195 -29.45 21.61 -2.41
C VAL A 195 -29.56 22.90 -3.22
N PRO A 196 -30.71 23.61 -3.16
CA PRO A 196 -30.86 24.90 -3.84
C PRO A 196 -29.93 26.00 -3.29
N PHE A 197 -29.49 25.88 -2.03
CA PHE A 197 -28.57 26.82 -1.42
C PHE A 197 -27.28 26.93 -2.26
N ARG A 198 -26.93 28.16 -2.62
CA ARG A 198 -25.73 28.50 -3.38
C ARG A 198 -25.10 29.74 -2.78
N LEU A 199 -23.83 29.62 -2.43
CA LEU A 199 -23.02 30.76 -2.04
C LEU A 199 -22.55 31.46 -3.31
N GLY A 200 -22.97 32.71 -3.50
CA GLY A 200 -22.50 33.54 -4.61
C GLY A 200 -20.99 33.79 -4.52
N ASN A 201 -20.39 34.17 -5.65
CA ASN A 201 -18.99 34.57 -5.66
C ASN A 201 -18.78 35.82 -4.81
N LEU A 202 -18.13 35.60 -3.68
CA LEU A 202 -17.85 36.60 -2.68
C LEU A 202 -16.82 37.63 -3.21
N ALA A 203 -15.89 37.22 -4.08
CA ALA A 203 -14.90 38.13 -4.66
C ALA A 203 -15.50 39.26 -5.51
N LYS A 204 -16.77 39.14 -5.93
CA LYS A 204 -17.49 40.22 -6.64
C LYS A 204 -17.71 41.47 -5.80
N GLU A 205 -17.64 41.35 -4.48
CA GLU A 205 -17.75 42.48 -3.55
C GLU A 205 -16.43 43.24 -3.42
N VAL A 206 -15.31 42.63 -3.84
CA VAL A 206 -13.95 43.19 -3.71
C VAL A 206 -13.42 43.68 -5.06
N TYR A 207 -13.52 42.87 -6.11
CA TYR A 207 -12.99 43.23 -7.43
C TYR A 207 -13.97 44.04 -8.28
N PRO A 208 -13.51 45.05 -9.03
CA PRO A 208 -14.29 45.68 -10.09
C PRO A 208 -14.76 44.65 -11.11
N ARG A 209 -15.97 44.80 -11.67
CA ARG A 209 -16.57 43.82 -12.61
C ARG A 209 -15.64 43.43 -13.78
N GLU A 210 -14.79 44.33 -14.22
CA GLU A 210 -13.85 44.14 -15.33
C GLU A 210 -12.65 43.24 -14.98
N MET A 211 -12.28 43.13 -13.69
CA MET A 211 -11.14 42.33 -13.21
C MET A 211 -11.52 40.92 -12.73
N ILE A 212 -12.81 40.60 -12.69
CA ILE A 212 -13.33 39.37 -12.10
C ILE A 212 -13.03 38.13 -12.95
N GLY A 213 -12.96 38.26 -14.28
CA GLY A 213 -12.78 37.21 -15.30
C GLY A 213 -12.22 35.85 -14.80
N ASP A 214 -10.94 35.57 -15.06
CA ASP A 214 -10.28 34.32 -14.66
C ASP A 214 -9.93 34.27 -13.17
N ARG A 215 -9.98 35.43 -12.49
CA ARG A 215 -9.70 35.59 -11.05
C ARG A 215 -10.85 35.10 -10.15
N ALA A 216 -12.02 34.87 -10.73
CA ALA A 216 -13.26 34.48 -10.04
C ALA A 216 -13.33 33.02 -9.64
N GLY A 217 -12.50 32.13 -10.19
CA GLY A 217 -12.55 30.71 -9.86
C GLY A 217 -12.23 30.48 -8.39
N VAL A 218 -13.01 29.63 -7.72
CA VAL A 218 -12.66 29.16 -6.37
C VAL A 218 -11.37 28.35 -6.48
N ALA A 219 -10.35 28.71 -5.71
CA ALA A 219 -9.06 28.01 -5.68
C ALA A 219 -8.99 27.02 -4.52
N ALA A 220 -9.44 27.43 -3.33
CA ALA A 220 -9.42 26.61 -2.13
C ALA A 220 -10.59 26.96 -1.21
N MET A 221 -11.00 26.01 -0.38
CA MET A 221 -12.00 26.21 0.65
C MET A 221 -11.56 25.52 1.94
N ALA A 222 -12.00 26.03 3.08
CA ALA A 222 -11.76 25.39 4.38
C ALA A 222 -12.88 25.71 5.37
N MET A 223 -13.38 24.68 6.05
CA MET A 223 -14.32 24.86 7.17
C MET A 223 -13.55 25.35 8.40
N HIS A 224 -14.14 26.24 9.19
CA HIS A 224 -13.47 26.71 10.40
C HIS A 224 -13.34 25.58 11.44
N PRO A 225 -12.15 25.33 12.01
CA PRO A 225 -11.85 24.10 12.75
C PRO A 225 -12.65 23.95 14.06
N ARG A 226 -13.15 25.06 14.62
CA ARG A 226 -13.92 25.09 15.89
C ARG A 226 -15.34 25.65 15.76
N ASP A 227 -15.74 26.10 14.56
CA ASP A 227 -17.05 26.72 14.32
C ASP A 227 -17.58 26.24 12.98
N ILE A 228 -18.61 25.40 13.00
CA ILE A 228 -19.19 24.84 11.78
C ILE A 228 -19.97 25.89 10.97
N GLY A 229 -20.32 27.03 11.56
CA GLY A 229 -21.06 28.10 10.93
C GLY A 229 -20.21 28.99 10.01
N LYS A 230 -18.92 28.69 9.84
CA LYS A 230 -17.99 29.50 9.04
C LYS A 230 -17.24 28.71 8.00
N LEU A 231 -17.17 29.27 6.79
CA LEU A 231 -16.45 28.72 5.64
C LEU A 231 -15.51 29.79 5.07
N ALA A 232 -14.24 29.47 4.92
CA ALA A 232 -13.29 30.29 4.18
C ALA A 232 -13.29 29.86 2.70
N VAL A 233 -13.35 30.83 1.79
CA VAL A 233 -13.32 30.62 0.33
C VAL A 233 -12.21 31.48 -0.26
N GLY A 234 -11.18 30.85 -0.78
CA GLY A 234 -10.08 31.49 -1.50
C GLY A 234 -10.32 31.46 -3.01
N TYR A 235 -10.07 32.57 -3.69
CA TYR A 235 -10.24 32.75 -5.13
C TYR A 235 -8.90 32.84 -5.84
N ALA A 236 -8.87 32.46 -7.12
CA ALA A 236 -7.66 32.50 -7.95
C ALA A 236 -7.02 33.90 -8.04
N GLY A 237 -7.81 34.97 -7.88
CA GLY A 237 -7.31 36.35 -7.80
C GLY A 237 -6.48 36.67 -6.55
N GLY A 238 -6.41 35.80 -5.54
CA GLY A 238 -5.67 36.03 -4.30
C GLY A 238 -6.47 36.68 -3.17
N VAL A 239 -7.81 36.77 -3.31
CA VAL A 239 -8.74 37.17 -2.24
C VAL A 239 -9.27 35.95 -1.51
N VAL A 240 -9.35 36.04 -0.19
CA VAL A 240 -10.01 35.05 0.68
C VAL A 240 -11.20 35.70 1.38
N GLY A 241 -12.39 35.14 1.22
CA GLY A 241 -13.59 35.57 1.93
C GLY A 241 -13.92 34.62 3.08
N ALA A 242 -14.16 35.14 4.28
CA ALA A 242 -14.71 34.38 5.41
C ALA A 242 -16.23 34.54 5.45
N TYR A 243 -16.97 33.48 5.11
CA TYR A 243 -18.43 33.46 5.10
C TYR A 243 -19.02 32.94 6.41
N SER A 244 -20.11 33.54 6.86
CA SER A 244 -20.90 33.07 8.00
C SER A 244 -22.27 32.61 7.53
N PHE A 245 -22.57 31.31 7.67
CA PHE A 245 -23.88 30.74 7.32
C PHE A 245 -25.00 31.37 8.14
N LYS A 246 -24.72 31.71 9.39
CA LYS A 246 -25.70 32.33 10.28
C LYS A 246 -26.08 33.74 9.82
N MET A 247 -25.10 34.54 9.39
CA MET A 247 -25.36 35.91 8.92
C MET A 247 -25.83 35.96 7.46
N GLY A 248 -25.67 34.86 6.71
CA GLY A 248 -25.95 34.82 5.28
C GLY A 248 -24.99 35.67 4.43
N ALA A 249 -23.91 36.21 5.00
CA ALA A 249 -23.02 37.18 4.36
C ALA A 249 -21.53 36.89 4.67
N ALA A 250 -20.66 37.47 3.84
CA ALA A 250 -19.23 37.51 4.13
C ALA A 250 -18.97 38.39 5.37
N GLN A 251 -18.26 37.85 6.36
CA GLN A 251 -17.84 38.59 7.54
C GLN A 251 -16.68 39.53 7.23
N ARG A 252 -15.74 39.06 6.40
CA ARG A 252 -14.51 39.79 6.05
C ARG A 252 -13.81 39.23 4.83
N TRP A 253 -12.96 40.07 4.26
CA TRP A 253 -12.08 39.80 3.13
C TRP A 253 -10.63 39.91 3.56
N TYR A 254 -9.78 39.05 3.01
CA TYR A 254 -8.33 39.11 3.17
C TYR A 254 -7.72 39.18 1.79
N GLU A 255 -7.01 40.27 1.54
CA GLU A 255 -6.24 40.46 0.31
C GLU A 255 -4.79 40.04 0.55
N SER A 256 -4.14 39.63 -0.52
CA SER A 256 -2.70 39.39 -0.53
C SER A 256 -1.96 40.69 -0.19
N ALA A 257 -0.88 40.60 0.60
CA ALA A 257 -0.10 41.78 0.98
C ALA A 257 0.43 42.51 -0.28
N ALA A 258 0.45 43.85 -0.24
CA ALA A 258 0.96 44.68 -1.34
C ALA A 258 2.40 44.26 -1.72
N GLY A 259 2.64 43.95 -2.99
CA GLY A 259 3.93 43.45 -3.50
C GLY A 259 4.12 41.92 -3.46
N TRP A 260 3.19 41.17 -2.86
CA TRP A 260 3.20 39.70 -2.80
C TRP A 260 1.95 39.07 -3.46
N GLY A 261 1.17 39.87 -4.18
CA GLY A 261 0.01 39.42 -4.94
C GLY A 261 0.37 38.52 -6.13
N PRO A 262 -0.63 37.89 -6.77
CA PRO A 262 -0.44 37.00 -7.92
C PRO A 262 -0.10 37.76 -9.22
N ASP A 263 0.78 38.77 -9.17
CA ASP A 263 1.21 39.53 -10.35
C ASP A 263 2.00 38.65 -11.35
N ASP A 264 2.50 37.49 -10.89
CA ASP A 264 3.11 36.43 -11.71
C ASP A 264 2.27 35.15 -11.68
N ASP A 265 2.01 34.56 -12.86
CA ASP A 265 1.18 33.36 -13.09
C ASP A 265 1.64 32.09 -12.32
N GLU A 266 2.84 32.10 -11.71
CA GLU A 266 3.43 30.92 -11.04
C GLU A 266 3.26 30.90 -9.51
N GLY A 267 2.87 31.99 -8.86
CA GLY A 267 2.71 32.06 -7.39
C GLY A 267 4.05 32.15 -6.61
N ASN A 268 4.08 32.99 -5.58
CA ASN A 268 5.34 33.49 -4.99
C ASN A 268 6.02 32.59 -3.94
N GLY A 269 5.45 31.42 -3.61
CA GLY A 269 6.02 30.52 -2.62
C GLY A 269 5.96 31.01 -1.16
N VAL A 270 5.08 31.98 -0.85
CA VAL A 270 4.99 32.68 0.45
C VAL A 270 3.70 32.37 1.19
N MET A 271 3.77 32.34 2.52
CA MET A 271 2.63 32.22 3.43
C MET A 271 2.37 33.55 4.12
N VAL A 272 1.12 34.01 4.05
CA VAL A 272 0.65 35.23 4.73
C VAL A 272 -0.30 34.82 5.85
N PHE A 273 -0.18 35.49 6.99
CA PHE A 273 -0.98 35.22 8.18
C PHE A 273 -1.82 36.44 8.48
N TRP A 274 -3.13 36.26 8.57
CA TRP A 274 -4.08 37.34 8.86
C TRP A 274 -4.74 37.13 10.20
N ASP A 275 -5.07 38.23 10.86
CA ASP A 275 -6.00 38.22 11.96
C ASP A 275 -7.43 38.15 11.44
N VAL A 276 -8.19 37.17 11.92
CA VAL A 276 -9.55 36.90 11.44
C VAL A 276 -10.56 37.98 11.89
N LYS A 277 -10.29 38.69 12.99
CA LYS A 277 -11.21 39.72 13.49
C LYS A 277 -10.94 41.09 12.87
N GLU A 278 -9.68 41.51 12.75
CA GLU A 278 -9.28 42.82 12.23
C GLU A 278 -8.89 42.81 10.75
N GLY A 279 -8.72 41.65 10.11
CA GLY A 279 -8.28 41.58 8.71
C GLY A 279 -6.84 41.99 8.48
N ARG A 280 -6.12 42.31 9.56
CA ARG A 280 -4.75 42.80 9.53
C ARG A 280 -3.78 41.66 9.23
N VAL A 281 -2.77 41.92 8.39
CA VAL A 281 -1.64 41.01 8.21
C VAL A 281 -0.81 40.99 9.51
N VAL A 282 -0.72 39.81 10.12
CA VAL A 282 0.05 39.53 11.34
C VAL A 282 1.51 39.25 11.01
N GLY A 283 1.78 38.61 9.87
CA GLY A 283 3.14 38.38 9.38
C GLY A 283 3.14 37.68 8.02
N VAL A 284 4.27 37.81 7.34
CA VAL A 284 4.57 37.18 6.05
C VAL A 284 5.83 36.36 6.18
N ARG A 285 5.83 35.13 5.68
CA ARG A 285 6.99 34.23 5.78
C ARG A 285 7.08 33.24 4.63
N ASP A 286 8.28 32.74 4.39
CA ASP A 286 8.49 31.51 3.62
C ASP A 286 8.78 30.33 4.56
N VAL A 287 9.23 29.21 4.00
CA VAL A 287 9.63 28.02 4.79
C VAL A 287 10.95 28.21 5.55
N TYR A 288 11.72 29.27 5.26
CA TYR A 288 13.02 29.56 5.90
C TYR A 288 12.88 30.58 7.03
N GLY A 289 11.99 31.56 6.90
CA GLY A 289 11.81 32.59 7.92
C GLY A 289 10.80 33.68 7.56
N SER A 290 10.68 34.66 8.46
CA SER A 290 9.84 35.84 8.25
C SER A 290 10.45 36.77 7.21
N LEU A 291 9.56 37.41 6.43
CA LEU A 291 9.86 38.33 5.35
C LEU A 291 9.39 39.75 5.67
N ASP A 292 9.00 40.02 6.93
CA ASP A 292 8.38 41.28 7.35
C ASP A 292 9.31 42.50 7.18
N ASP A 293 10.63 42.27 7.09
CA ASP A 293 11.67 43.31 6.96
C ASP A 293 12.30 43.41 5.56
N LEU A 294 11.83 42.60 4.59
CA LEU A 294 12.45 42.49 3.27
C LEU A 294 11.59 43.11 2.18
N GLU A 295 11.67 44.44 2.02
CA GLU A 295 11.22 45.08 0.78
C GLU A 295 12.07 44.54 -0.39
N GLY A 296 11.47 43.72 -1.26
CA GLY A 296 12.09 43.27 -2.50
C GLY A 296 12.88 41.95 -2.46
N ASP A 297 12.61 41.04 -1.52
CA ASP A 297 13.19 39.69 -1.58
C ASP A 297 12.63 38.88 -2.76
N ARG A 298 13.31 39.02 -3.91
CA ARG A 298 13.05 38.34 -5.19
C ARG A 298 13.74 36.97 -5.28
N ARG A 299 13.93 36.27 -4.16
CA ARG A 299 14.45 34.90 -4.22
C ARG A 299 13.48 34.02 -4.99
N ASP A 300 13.98 33.38 -6.05
CA ASP A 300 13.22 32.46 -6.89
C ASP A 300 12.83 31.22 -6.08
N ARG A 301 11.54 31.10 -5.79
CA ARG A 301 10.93 30.05 -4.97
C ARG A 301 10.05 29.16 -5.83
N VAL A 302 10.00 27.89 -5.45
CA VAL A 302 9.01 26.96 -5.96
C VAL A 302 7.65 27.29 -5.34
N PRO A 303 6.54 27.21 -6.10
CA PRO A 303 5.20 27.44 -5.56
C PRO A 303 4.87 26.52 -4.38
N LEU A 304 3.96 26.98 -3.50
CA LEU A 304 3.46 26.14 -2.42
C LEU A 304 2.47 25.12 -2.97
N GLY A 305 2.64 23.87 -2.57
CA GLY A 305 1.65 22.81 -2.73
C GLY A 305 0.67 22.80 -1.56
N ARG A 306 0.37 21.63 -1.01
CA ARG A 306 -0.49 21.54 0.17
C ARG A 306 0.18 22.05 1.43
N VAL A 307 -0.59 22.82 2.21
CA VAL A 307 -0.24 23.28 3.55
C VAL A 307 -1.28 22.74 4.52
N LYS A 308 -0.84 22.03 5.57
CA LYS A 308 -1.70 21.59 6.68
C LYS A 308 -1.23 22.20 7.99
N TRP A 309 -2.19 22.67 8.78
CA TRP A 309 -1.93 23.22 10.11
C TRP A 309 -2.14 22.14 11.17
N ALA A 310 -1.05 21.53 11.61
CA ALA A 310 -1.07 20.45 12.58
C ALA A 310 -1.10 20.99 14.01
N CYS A 311 -1.71 20.24 14.92
CA CYS A 311 -1.74 20.56 16.35
C CYS A 311 -1.48 19.32 17.21
N LYS A 312 -1.00 19.53 18.45
CA LYS A 312 -0.82 18.43 19.39
C LYS A 312 -2.16 17.92 19.91
N GLY A 313 -2.22 16.64 20.22
CA GLY A 313 -3.47 16.01 20.66
C GLY A 313 -3.93 16.47 22.04
N ASN A 314 -3.00 16.54 23.00
CA ASN A 314 -3.27 16.98 24.37
C ASN A 314 -3.46 18.50 24.50
N ASN A 315 -2.88 19.28 23.60
CA ASN A 315 -3.01 20.72 23.55
C ASN A 315 -3.16 21.19 22.10
N PRO A 316 -4.41 21.34 21.60
CA PRO A 316 -4.68 21.81 20.24
C PRO A 316 -4.22 23.25 19.95
N ASP A 317 -3.82 24.01 20.97
CA ASP A 317 -3.25 25.34 20.78
C ASP A 317 -1.73 25.27 20.54
N ASP A 318 -1.06 24.14 20.75
CA ASP A 318 0.33 23.92 20.36
C ASP A 318 0.39 23.39 18.93
N THR A 319 0.87 24.21 17.99
CA THR A 319 0.68 23.97 16.55
C THR A 319 1.97 24.10 15.73
N GLY A 320 1.90 23.57 14.50
CA GLY A 320 2.92 23.76 13.50
C GLY A 320 2.37 23.58 12.08
N LEU A 321 3.15 23.96 11.09
CA LEU A 321 2.74 23.91 9.68
C LEU A 321 3.51 22.82 8.95
N VAL A 322 2.78 21.99 8.22
CA VAL A 322 3.34 21.00 7.30
C VAL A 322 3.19 21.54 5.88
N VAL A 323 4.30 21.79 5.20
CA VAL A 323 4.36 22.56 3.96
C VAL A 323 5.04 21.76 2.86
N GLN A 324 4.33 21.57 1.75
CA GLN A 324 4.88 21.09 0.48
C GLN A 324 5.29 22.29 -0.38
N GLY A 325 6.48 22.26 -0.99
CA GLY A 325 6.96 23.37 -1.83
C GLY A 325 7.54 24.54 -1.03
N GLY A 326 7.65 25.72 -1.65
CA GLY A 326 8.19 26.93 -1.03
C GLY A 326 9.71 27.00 -0.91
N TRP A 327 10.43 26.00 -1.46
CA TRP A 327 11.88 25.91 -1.45
C TRP A 327 12.52 26.93 -2.41
N TYR A 328 13.74 27.36 -2.13
CA TYR A 328 14.52 28.11 -3.13
C TYR A 328 14.84 27.22 -4.34
N ARG A 329 14.64 27.73 -5.56
CA ARG A 329 14.80 26.95 -6.80
C ARG A 329 16.23 26.38 -6.94
N GLY A 330 17.25 27.08 -6.44
CA GLY A 330 18.62 26.59 -6.36
C GLY A 330 18.82 25.37 -5.44
N GLU A 331 18.13 25.30 -4.30
CA GLU A 331 18.16 24.12 -3.42
C GLU A 331 17.47 22.92 -4.08
N GLN A 332 16.36 23.16 -4.78
CA GLN A 332 15.64 22.13 -5.53
C GLN A 332 16.49 21.54 -6.68
N GLN A 333 17.30 22.39 -7.34
CA GLN A 333 18.27 21.98 -8.36
C GLN A 333 19.46 21.22 -7.77
N SER A 334 19.89 21.54 -6.54
CA SER A 334 20.92 20.81 -5.80
C SER A 334 20.47 19.44 -5.25
N GLY A 335 19.22 19.05 -5.50
CA GLY A 335 18.68 17.73 -5.13
C GLY A 335 17.94 17.70 -3.79
N LYS A 336 17.92 18.79 -3.00
CA LYS A 336 17.15 18.88 -1.74
C LYS A 336 15.68 19.12 -2.05
N ARG A 337 14.85 18.13 -1.75
CA ARG A 337 13.39 18.16 -1.96
C ARG A 337 12.69 17.49 -0.79
N GLY A 338 11.48 17.96 -0.47
CA GLY A 338 10.65 17.29 0.53
C GLY A 338 9.60 18.17 1.15
N ILE A 339 9.16 17.75 2.34
CA ILE A 339 8.10 18.40 3.10
C ILE A 339 8.73 19.10 4.30
N SER A 340 8.44 20.39 4.46
CA SER A 340 8.93 21.18 5.60
C SER A 340 7.92 21.15 6.74
N PHE A 341 8.40 20.94 7.96
CA PHE A 341 7.63 21.17 9.18
C PHE A 341 8.16 22.40 9.92
N LEU A 342 7.25 23.31 10.25
CA LEU A 342 7.52 24.58 10.92
C LEU A 342 6.82 24.56 12.27
N ASP A 343 7.57 24.38 13.35
CA ASP A 343 7.01 24.43 14.70
C ASP A 343 6.68 25.88 15.08
N LEU A 344 5.43 26.17 15.43
CA LEU A 344 5.01 27.48 15.92
C LEU A 344 4.93 27.50 17.46
N GLY A 345 4.80 26.32 18.07
CA GLY A 345 4.56 26.15 19.49
C GLY A 345 3.14 26.56 19.93
N PRO A 346 2.96 26.83 21.24
CA PRO A 346 1.69 27.29 21.80
C PRO A 346 1.25 28.64 21.22
N THR A 347 0.03 28.63 20.69
CA THR A 347 -0.68 29.79 20.17
C THR A 347 -0.91 30.80 21.30
N PRO A 348 -0.49 32.07 21.15
CA PRO A 348 -0.76 33.10 22.13
C PRO A 348 -2.25 33.33 22.34
N VAL A 349 -2.65 33.67 23.57
CA VAL A 349 -4.05 33.98 23.88
C VAL A 349 -4.43 35.30 23.20
N TYR A 350 -5.25 35.22 22.16
CA TYR A 350 -5.60 36.35 21.30
C TYR A 350 -6.08 37.58 22.08
N ALA A 351 -6.97 37.40 23.07
CA ALA A 351 -7.59 38.50 23.82
C ALA A 351 -6.60 39.35 24.64
N THR A 352 -5.41 38.81 24.94
CA THR A 352 -4.42 39.47 25.81
C THR A 352 -3.07 39.69 25.13
N SER A 353 -2.92 39.27 23.87
CA SER A 353 -1.65 39.34 23.16
C SER A 353 -1.53 40.63 22.35
N SER A 354 -0.36 41.26 22.36
CA SER A 354 -0.07 42.37 21.45
C SER A 354 0.18 41.84 20.02
N TRP A 355 0.10 42.73 19.03
CA TRP A 355 0.44 42.40 17.64
C TRP A 355 1.87 41.90 17.48
N GLU A 356 2.81 42.42 18.28
CA GLU A 356 4.20 41.96 18.27
C GLU A 356 4.33 40.51 18.74
N VAL A 357 3.55 40.10 19.75
CA VAL A 357 3.53 38.71 20.23
C VAL A 357 2.95 37.78 19.17
N LEU A 358 1.87 38.21 18.50
CA LEU A 358 1.25 37.43 17.42
C LEU A 358 2.17 37.34 16.19
N GLY A 359 2.84 38.42 15.81
CA GLY A 359 3.84 38.43 14.76
C GLY A 359 5.03 37.52 15.10
N GLY A 360 5.53 37.59 16.34
CA GLY A 360 6.58 36.71 16.85
C GLY A 360 6.21 35.22 16.80
N TYR A 361 4.95 34.88 17.10
CA TYR A 361 4.44 33.50 16.97
C TYR A 361 4.49 32.99 15.52
N VAL A 362 4.09 33.82 14.55
CA VAL A 362 4.10 33.47 13.12
C VAL A 362 5.53 33.20 12.62
N LYS A 363 6.55 33.87 13.17
CA LYS A 363 7.97 33.59 12.84
C LYS A 363 8.37 32.14 13.13
N GLY A 364 7.69 31.48 14.06
CA GLY A 364 7.95 30.10 14.44
C GLY A 364 9.10 29.94 15.42
N ARG A 365 9.33 28.71 15.85
CA ARG A 365 10.37 28.30 16.80
C ARG A 365 11.46 27.51 16.09
N GLY A 366 12.69 27.97 16.24
CA GLY A 366 13.86 27.23 15.77
C GLY A 366 13.92 27.08 14.25
N GLU A 367 14.74 26.12 13.80
CA GLU A 367 14.91 25.79 12.40
C GLU A 367 13.78 24.87 11.91
N ARG A 368 13.47 24.96 10.62
CA ARG A 368 12.53 24.04 9.97
C ARG A 368 13.04 22.60 10.08
N VAL A 369 12.14 21.66 10.33
CA VAL A 369 12.44 20.23 10.20
C VAL A 369 12.12 19.81 8.77
N VAL A 370 13.07 19.19 8.10
CA VAL A 370 12.90 18.73 6.71
C VAL A 370 12.70 17.23 6.71
N MET A 371 11.60 16.80 6.08
CA MET A 371 11.37 15.41 5.73
C MET A 371 11.78 15.21 4.27
N GLU A 372 13.04 14.79 4.09
CA GLU A 372 13.70 14.70 2.79
C GLU A 372 13.15 13.57 1.91
N MET A 373 13.09 13.81 0.61
CA MET A 373 12.71 12.82 -0.41
C MET A 373 13.94 12.30 -1.15
N PRO A 374 13.87 11.10 -1.74
CA PRO A 374 14.98 10.57 -2.51
C PRO A 374 15.49 11.51 -3.61
N PRO A 375 16.78 11.45 -3.97
CA PRO A 375 17.32 12.22 -5.07
C PRO A 375 16.47 12.07 -6.35
N GLY A 376 16.04 13.20 -6.90
CA GLY A 376 15.20 13.26 -8.10
C GLY A 376 13.72 12.95 -7.89
N ALA A 377 13.28 12.60 -6.67
CA ALA A 377 11.87 12.43 -6.34
C ALA A 377 11.21 13.76 -5.97
N GLU A 378 9.97 13.97 -6.44
CA GLU A 378 9.18 15.15 -6.13
C GLU A 378 7.85 14.74 -5.50
N VAL A 379 7.43 15.45 -4.46
CA VAL A 379 6.15 15.21 -3.80
C VAL A 379 5.04 15.85 -4.64
N VAL A 380 4.08 15.04 -5.07
CA VAL A 380 2.85 15.50 -5.74
C VAL A 380 1.79 15.83 -4.71
N ASP A 381 1.61 14.97 -3.72
CA ASP A 381 0.62 15.14 -2.65
C ASP A 381 1.07 14.41 -1.38
N TYR A 382 0.45 14.71 -0.24
CA TYR A 382 0.60 13.94 0.98
C TYR A 382 -0.68 13.88 1.82
N VAL A 383 -0.74 12.87 2.66
CA VAL A 383 -1.75 12.72 3.71
C VAL A 383 -1.06 12.54 5.07
N LEU A 384 -1.64 13.14 6.11
CA LEU A 384 -1.20 12.93 7.49
C LEU A 384 -1.92 11.72 8.08
N ILE A 385 -1.24 11.02 8.98
CA ILE A 385 -1.80 9.90 9.75
C ILE A 385 -2.06 10.38 11.19
N PRO A 386 -3.19 11.04 11.48
CA PRO A 386 -3.54 11.51 12.82
C PRO A 386 -3.76 10.35 13.80
N ARG A 387 -3.36 10.54 15.07
CA ARG A 387 -3.59 9.54 16.14
C ARG A 387 -4.97 9.61 16.76
N GLN A 388 -5.53 10.82 16.90
CA GLN A 388 -6.64 11.05 17.85
C GLN A 388 -7.98 11.35 17.18
N SER A 389 -8.01 12.30 16.25
CA SER A 389 -9.27 12.75 15.67
C SER A 389 -9.14 13.09 14.19
N PRO A 390 -10.25 13.01 13.42
CA PRO A 390 -10.28 13.40 12.02
C PRO A 390 -10.44 14.92 11.83
N TYR A 391 -10.56 15.70 12.92
CA TYR A 391 -10.74 17.14 12.87
C TYR A 391 -9.41 17.87 12.60
N PHE A 392 -9.48 19.21 12.50
CA PHE A 392 -8.34 20.04 12.09
C PHE A 392 -7.77 19.59 10.74
N ASP A 393 -8.66 19.30 9.77
CA ASP A 393 -8.28 18.78 8.45
C ASP A 393 -7.40 17.51 8.51
N GLY A 394 -7.69 16.63 9.47
CA GLY A 394 -6.93 15.40 9.70
C GLY A 394 -5.49 15.64 10.16
N ALA A 395 -5.20 16.78 10.79
CA ALA A 395 -3.85 17.17 11.22
C ALA A 395 -3.67 17.19 12.74
N GLN A 396 -4.59 16.60 13.52
CA GLN A 396 -4.44 16.50 14.96
C GLN A 396 -3.55 15.32 15.38
N ASP A 397 -2.43 15.64 16.02
CA ASP A 397 -1.43 14.71 16.55
C ASP A 397 -0.93 13.70 15.50
N PRO A 398 -0.30 14.15 14.40
CA PRO A 398 0.13 13.24 13.34
C PRO A 398 1.20 12.25 13.83
N LEU A 399 1.00 10.96 13.57
CA LEU A 399 1.98 9.89 13.75
C LEU A 399 3.01 9.89 12.60
N ALA A 400 2.52 10.10 11.38
CA ALA A 400 3.30 9.93 10.17
C ALA A 400 2.78 10.82 9.04
N VAL A 401 3.64 11.04 8.05
CA VAL A 401 3.32 11.63 6.76
C VAL A 401 3.47 10.55 5.69
N MET A 402 2.44 10.34 4.89
CA MET A 402 2.48 9.49 3.71
C MET A 402 2.49 10.38 2.46
N ALA A 403 3.64 10.43 1.79
CA ALA A 403 3.88 11.23 0.60
C ALA A 403 3.69 10.39 -0.67
N MET A 404 3.03 10.97 -1.66
CA MET A 404 2.90 10.46 -3.02
C MET A 404 3.87 11.19 -3.93
N LEU A 405 4.71 10.45 -4.62
CA LEU A 405 5.76 10.99 -5.48
C LEU A 405 5.29 11.14 -6.92
N SER A 406 5.97 11.98 -7.70
CA SER A 406 5.76 12.17 -9.14
C SER A 406 6.07 10.91 -9.96
N SER A 407 6.88 9.99 -9.40
CA SER A 407 7.09 8.65 -9.95
C SER A 407 5.85 7.74 -9.83
N GLY A 408 4.90 8.09 -8.96
CA GLY A 408 3.78 7.22 -8.56
C GLY A 408 4.09 6.35 -7.34
N GLU A 409 5.28 6.48 -6.76
CA GLU A 409 5.67 5.79 -5.51
C GLU A 409 5.03 6.45 -4.29
N LEU A 410 4.92 5.66 -3.23
CA LEU A 410 4.57 6.09 -1.90
C LEU A 410 5.79 6.00 -0.99
N ILE A 411 5.94 7.00 -0.13
CA ILE A 411 6.90 6.98 0.97
C ILE A 411 6.16 7.33 2.25
N THR A 412 6.50 6.68 3.36
CA THR A 412 5.93 6.99 4.67
C THR A 412 7.03 7.32 5.64
N MET A 413 6.87 8.42 6.37
CA MET A 413 7.85 8.91 7.33
C MET A 413 7.16 9.25 8.65
N SER A 414 7.89 9.06 9.74
CA SER A 414 7.49 9.50 11.08
C SER A 414 7.37 11.02 11.12
N PHE A 415 6.38 11.50 11.87
CA PHE A 415 6.19 12.92 12.10
C PHE A 415 6.58 13.30 13.55
N PRO A 416 7.28 14.42 13.77
CA PRO A 416 7.83 15.36 12.79
C PRO A 416 9.23 14.95 12.26
N SER A 417 9.81 13.88 12.77
CA SER A 417 11.24 13.56 12.63
C SER A 417 11.71 13.14 11.24
N GLY A 418 10.83 12.73 10.33
CA GLY A 418 11.19 12.35 8.97
C GLY A 418 11.81 10.95 8.82
N TRP A 419 11.95 10.15 9.89
CA TRP A 419 12.43 8.77 9.78
C TRP A 419 11.48 7.92 8.95
N ALA A 420 12.00 7.18 7.99
CA ALA A 420 11.18 6.32 7.17
C ALA A 420 10.53 5.18 7.96
N ILE A 421 9.27 4.91 7.62
CA ILE A 421 8.48 3.82 8.17
C ILE A 421 8.31 2.80 7.06
N SER A 422 8.82 1.58 7.30
CA SER A 422 8.63 0.48 6.36
C SER A 422 7.14 0.12 6.24
N PRO A 423 6.61 -0.15 5.02
CA PRO A 423 5.24 -0.60 4.84
C PRO A 423 5.03 -2.04 5.36
N THR A 424 6.10 -2.79 5.61
CA THR A 424 6.07 -4.17 6.08
C THR A 424 5.31 -4.30 7.39
N ASN A 425 4.19 -5.04 7.37
CA ASN A 425 3.25 -5.21 8.49
C ASN A 425 2.62 -3.91 9.02
N MET A 426 2.76 -2.79 8.30
CA MET A 426 2.07 -1.52 8.58
C MET A 426 0.93 -1.26 7.59
N LEU A 427 1.14 -1.67 6.35
CA LEU A 427 0.22 -1.51 5.24
C LEU A 427 -0.08 -2.86 4.60
N HIS A 428 -1.17 -2.89 3.82
CA HIS A 428 -1.51 -4.05 3.01
C HIS A 428 -0.35 -4.40 2.05
N PRO A 429 0.03 -5.68 1.87
CA PRO A 429 1.15 -6.08 1.01
C PRO A 429 1.08 -5.56 -0.43
N SER A 430 -0.12 -5.23 -0.92
CA SER A 430 -0.27 -4.63 -2.25
C SER A 430 0.29 -3.22 -2.37
N LEU A 431 0.32 -2.46 -1.28
CA LEU A 431 0.93 -1.13 -1.26
C LEU A 431 2.46 -1.21 -1.26
N SER A 432 3.07 -2.34 -0.86
CA SER A 432 4.51 -2.54 -0.97
C SER A 432 4.98 -2.46 -2.42
N PHE A 433 4.14 -2.76 -3.42
CA PHE A 433 4.53 -2.70 -4.83
C PHE A 433 4.87 -1.30 -5.35
N VAL A 434 4.40 -0.28 -4.64
CA VAL A 434 4.63 1.13 -4.95
C VAL A 434 5.38 1.83 -3.80
N HIS A 435 5.86 1.09 -2.80
CA HIS A 435 6.45 1.65 -1.58
C HIS A 435 7.79 0.95 -1.21
N PRO A 436 8.88 1.27 -1.91
CA PRO A 436 8.96 1.86 -3.26
C PRO A 436 8.75 0.80 -4.35
N PHE A 437 8.95 1.15 -5.62
CA PHE A 437 8.70 0.22 -6.74
C PHE A 437 9.54 -1.07 -6.68
N VAL A 438 8.95 -2.13 -7.23
CA VAL A 438 9.56 -3.46 -7.32
C VAL A 438 10.52 -3.56 -8.50
N GLN A 439 11.72 -4.06 -8.23
CA GLN A 439 12.74 -4.36 -9.24
C GLN A 439 12.70 -5.82 -9.70
N ARG A 440 12.52 -6.77 -8.77
CA ARG A 440 12.58 -8.22 -9.05
C ARG A 440 11.57 -8.99 -8.20
N ILE A 441 10.96 -10.02 -8.77
CA ILE A 441 10.13 -10.99 -8.04
C ILE A 441 10.69 -12.40 -8.20
N GLY A 442 10.84 -13.12 -7.11
CA GLY A 442 11.02 -14.58 -7.06
C GLY A 442 9.81 -15.26 -6.43
N VAL A 443 9.72 -16.58 -6.57
CA VAL A 443 8.66 -17.39 -5.95
C VAL A 443 9.29 -18.64 -5.34
N ALA A 444 8.91 -18.95 -4.11
CA ALA A 444 9.26 -20.17 -3.42
C ALA A 444 8.00 -20.93 -2.99
N SER A 445 8.00 -22.24 -3.19
CA SER A 445 6.89 -23.12 -2.80
C SER A 445 7.24 -23.78 -1.46
N VAL A 446 7.08 -23.02 -0.37
CA VAL A 446 7.53 -23.37 0.98
C VAL A 446 6.56 -24.35 1.65
N GLY A 447 7.08 -25.37 2.34
CA GLY A 447 6.24 -26.30 3.11
C GLY A 447 5.41 -25.56 4.17
N ARG A 448 4.13 -25.91 4.30
CA ARG A 448 3.17 -25.23 5.18
C ARG A 448 3.66 -25.08 6.62
N GLU A 449 4.13 -26.18 7.22
CA GLU A 449 4.64 -26.17 8.60
C GLU A 449 5.84 -25.22 8.75
N ARG A 450 6.74 -25.22 7.76
CA ARG A 450 7.91 -24.33 7.76
C ARG A 450 7.47 -22.87 7.70
N TRP A 451 6.56 -22.54 6.77
CA TRP A 451 6.09 -21.17 6.57
C TRP A 451 5.32 -20.62 7.77
N LEU A 452 4.49 -21.44 8.42
CA LEU A 452 3.77 -21.06 9.64
C LEU A 452 4.71 -20.78 10.82
N GLY A 453 5.87 -21.43 10.86
CA GLY A 453 6.90 -21.19 11.87
C GLY A 453 7.75 -19.94 11.60
N MET A 454 7.71 -19.39 10.38
CA MET A 454 8.49 -18.22 9.99
C MET A 454 7.70 -16.94 10.29
N VAL A 455 7.65 -16.55 11.58
CA VAL A 455 7.06 -15.28 12.03
C VAL A 455 8.13 -14.40 12.63
N GLU A 456 8.38 -13.27 11.96
CA GLU A 456 9.40 -12.31 12.37
C GLU A 456 9.00 -11.58 13.66
N LYS A 457 9.98 -11.36 14.55
CA LYS A 457 9.82 -10.51 15.74
C LYS A 457 10.64 -9.24 15.54
N ARG A 458 10.00 -8.18 15.07
CA ARG A 458 10.61 -6.87 14.85
C ARG A 458 10.00 -5.82 15.78
N SER A 459 10.85 -4.95 16.32
CA SER A 459 10.43 -3.73 17.01
C SER A 459 9.78 -2.80 15.99
N GLN A 460 8.48 -2.56 16.15
CA GLN A 460 7.69 -1.73 15.25
C GLN A 460 7.03 -0.59 16.03
N GLY A 461 6.81 0.53 15.34
CA GLY A 461 6.05 1.66 15.88
C GLY A 461 4.55 1.36 16.00
N GLU A 462 3.78 2.39 16.28
CA GLU A 462 2.32 2.28 16.31
C GLU A 462 1.77 1.91 14.91
N ALA A 463 0.83 0.96 14.85
CA ALA A 463 0.23 0.52 13.60
C ALA A 463 -0.56 1.64 12.91
N ILE A 464 -0.35 1.81 11.59
CA ILE A 464 -1.05 2.80 10.76
C ILE A 464 -2.50 2.38 10.52
N LEU A 465 -2.76 1.09 10.26
CA LEU A 465 -4.08 0.55 9.96
C LEU A 465 -4.54 -0.42 11.05
N LYS A 466 -5.66 -0.09 11.69
CA LYS A 466 -6.26 -0.87 12.79
C LYS A 466 -7.72 -1.21 12.51
N GLY A 467 -8.28 -0.72 11.41
CA GLY A 467 -9.70 -0.80 11.05
C GLY A 467 -10.14 -2.07 10.35
N GLY A 468 -11.43 -2.35 10.44
CA GLY A 468 -12.09 -3.43 9.71
C GLY A 468 -11.86 -4.84 10.28
N LYS A 469 -12.43 -5.83 9.60
CA LYS A 469 -12.43 -7.24 10.02
C LYS A 469 -12.35 -8.13 8.79
N GLY A 470 -11.39 -9.07 8.81
CA GLY A 470 -11.24 -10.08 7.76
C GLY A 470 -12.50 -10.94 7.63
N GLY A 471 -12.89 -11.21 6.39
CA GLY A 471 -13.98 -12.08 6.03
C GLY A 471 -13.70 -13.54 6.41
N ASN A 472 -14.76 -14.34 6.50
CA ASN A 472 -14.62 -15.76 6.81
C ASN A 472 -14.37 -16.55 5.52
N THR A 473 -13.14 -17.01 5.33
CA THR A 473 -12.74 -17.81 4.16
C THR A 473 -12.65 -19.31 4.51
N ARG A 474 -13.04 -20.18 3.57
CA ARG A 474 -13.09 -21.63 3.76
C ARG A 474 -11.72 -22.27 3.57
N ARG A 475 -10.91 -22.26 4.63
CA ARG A 475 -9.54 -22.78 4.65
C ARG A 475 -9.39 -24.08 3.84
N LYS A 476 -8.77 -23.99 2.66
CA LYS A 476 -8.27 -25.14 1.94
C LYS A 476 -6.92 -25.50 2.56
N MET A 477 -6.87 -26.66 3.22
CA MET A 477 -5.61 -27.19 3.73
C MET A 477 -4.75 -27.61 2.53
N VAL A 478 -3.63 -26.91 2.32
CA VAL A 478 -2.64 -27.22 1.28
C VAL A 478 -1.28 -27.36 1.94
N ASP A 479 -0.58 -28.46 1.65
CA ASP A 479 0.69 -28.80 2.31
C ASP A 479 1.85 -27.87 1.93
N VAL A 480 1.70 -27.09 0.86
CA VAL A 480 2.70 -26.17 0.32
C VAL A 480 2.07 -24.80 0.09
N ARG A 481 2.80 -23.75 0.44
CA ARG A 481 2.40 -22.35 0.31
C ARG A 481 3.29 -21.65 -0.72
N ASN A 482 2.69 -20.86 -1.60
CA ASN A 482 3.46 -19.99 -2.49
C ASN A 482 3.78 -18.68 -1.79
N VAL A 483 5.07 -18.45 -1.63
CA VAL A 483 5.63 -17.24 -1.02
C VAL A 483 6.34 -16.47 -2.13
N ILE A 484 6.00 -15.19 -2.28
CA ILE A 484 6.71 -14.31 -3.21
C ILE A 484 7.86 -13.59 -2.51
N LEU A 485 8.95 -13.41 -3.23
CA LEU A 485 10.18 -12.74 -2.83
C LEU A 485 10.27 -11.46 -3.64
N VAL A 486 9.99 -10.30 -3.05
CA VAL A 486 9.86 -9.04 -3.79
C VAL A 486 10.98 -8.10 -3.42
N ALA A 487 11.89 -7.85 -4.36
CA ALA A 487 12.99 -6.91 -4.18
C ALA A 487 12.59 -5.52 -4.68
N HIS A 488 12.85 -4.51 -3.86
CA HIS A 488 12.42 -3.13 -4.07
C HIS A 488 13.59 -2.21 -4.43
N ALA A 489 13.27 -1.00 -4.88
CA ALA A 489 14.25 0.00 -5.26
C ALA A 489 15.11 0.55 -4.10
N ASP A 490 14.64 0.39 -2.85
CA ASP A 490 15.39 0.68 -1.61
C ASP A 490 16.30 -0.49 -1.17
N SER A 491 16.54 -1.46 -2.06
CA SER A 491 17.37 -2.64 -1.79
C SER A 491 16.84 -3.56 -0.68
N THR A 492 15.59 -3.38 -0.24
CA THR A 492 14.93 -4.31 0.66
C THR A 492 14.29 -5.46 -0.12
N VAL A 493 14.23 -6.64 0.51
CA VAL A 493 13.44 -7.77 0.00
C VAL A 493 12.35 -8.08 1.00
N ARG A 494 11.10 -8.00 0.54
CA ARG A 494 9.89 -8.32 1.33
C ARG A 494 9.34 -9.66 0.86
N ILE A 495 8.96 -10.50 1.81
CA ILE A 495 8.62 -11.91 1.57
C ILE A 495 7.27 -12.23 2.21
N TRP A 496 6.30 -12.71 1.44
CA TRP A 496 4.98 -13.02 1.97
C TRP A 496 4.19 -14.06 1.16
N ASP A 497 3.18 -14.63 1.79
CA ASP A 497 2.25 -15.60 1.19
C ASP A 497 1.33 -14.89 0.20
N VAL A 498 1.27 -15.41 -1.03
CA VAL A 498 0.39 -14.93 -2.10
C VAL A 498 -1.07 -15.28 -1.81
N GLY A 499 -1.30 -16.32 -1.01
CA GLY A 499 -2.61 -16.89 -0.71
C GLY A 499 -3.09 -17.86 -1.79
N PHE A 500 -4.04 -18.72 -1.42
CA PHE A 500 -4.83 -19.50 -2.37
C PHE A 500 -6.27 -18.99 -2.33
N ALA A 501 -6.76 -18.40 -3.42
CA ALA A 501 -8.10 -17.82 -3.47
C ALA A 501 -8.40 -16.85 -2.30
N ASP A 502 -7.45 -15.94 -2.04
CA ASP A 502 -7.43 -14.95 -0.93
C ASP A 502 -7.18 -15.52 0.48
N GLU A 503 -6.95 -16.84 0.61
CA GLU A 503 -6.64 -17.46 1.90
C GLU A 503 -5.16 -17.43 2.22
N VAL A 504 -4.81 -16.71 3.27
CA VAL A 504 -3.43 -16.57 3.76
C VAL A 504 -3.35 -17.18 5.16
N GLU A 505 -2.39 -18.08 5.36
CA GLU A 505 -2.22 -18.75 6.64
C GLU A 505 -1.25 -18.02 7.58
N ASN A 506 -0.18 -17.45 7.03
CA ASN A 506 0.71 -16.55 7.75
C ASN A 506 0.47 -15.10 7.24
N PRO A 507 -0.23 -14.26 8.01
CA PRO A 507 -0.57 -12.90 7.57
C PRO A 507 0.65 -11.97 7.54
N GLY A 508 1.72 -12.31 8.27
CA GLY A 508 2.93 -11.50 8.36
C GLY A 508 3.75 -11.50 7.07
N GLN A 509 4.44 -10.39 6.85
CA GLN A 509 5.49 -10.22 5.86
C GLN A 509 6.85 -10.32 6.59
N LEU A 510 7.82 -10.98 5.96
CA LEU A 510 9.22 -10.94 6.38
C LEU A 510 9.94 -9.85 5.59
N GLN A 511 10.96 -9.24 6.19
CA GLN A 511 11.81 -8.26 5.52
C GLN A 511 13.28 -8.53 5.77
N VAL A 512 14.09 -8.34 4.73
CA VAL A 512 15.56 -8.26 4.84
C VAL A 512 16.08 -7.02 4.11
N ASP A 513 17.20 -6.50 4.60
CA ASP A 513 17.86 -5.29 4.08
C ASP A 513 19.20 -5.64 3.44
N VAL A 514 19.24 -5.66 2.10
CA VAL A 514 20.42 -6.08 1.35
C VAL A 514 21.50 -4.99 1.37
N ALA A 515 21.13 -3.71 1.33
CA ALA A 515 22.08 -2.61 1.38
C ALA A 515 22.88 -2.62 2.69
N ARG A 516 22.20 -2.80 3.82
CA ARG A 516 22.86 -2.96 5.13
C ARG A 516 23.78 -4.18 5.16
N ALA A 517 23.34 -5.31 4.62
CA ALA A 517 24.13 -6.53 4.65
C ALA A 517 25.40 -6.45 3.79
N VAL A 518 25.36 -5.75 2.65
CA VAL A 518 26.54 -5.49 1.80
C VAL A 518 27.50 -4.46 2.43
N GLY A 519 26.99 -3.57 3.28
CA GLY A 519 27.81 -2.69 4.11
C GLY A 519 28.22 -1.37 3.45
N ARG A 520 27.39 -0.83 2.56
CA ARG A 520 27.60 0.50 1.94
C ARG A 520 26.89 1.62 2.72
N LEU A 521 26.81 1.49 4.04
CA LEU A 521 26.20 2.47 4.94
C LEU A 521 27.18 3.59 5.36
N ASP A 522 28.48 3.45 5.06
CA ASP A 522 29.55 4.16 5.78
C ASP A 522 30.01 5.50 5.14
N GLU A 523 29.45 5.93 4.00
CA GLU A 523 29.82 7.21 3.35
C GLU A 523 28.91 8.40 3.72
N VAL A 524 28.15 8.33 4.82
CA VAL A 524 27.48 9.52 5.38
C VAL A 524 28.43 10.18 6.37
N GLU A 525 28.86 11.42 6.08
CA GLU A 525 29.89 12.22 6.80
C GLU A 525 29.66 12.45 8.32
N ASN A 526 28.62 11.87 8.95
CA ASN A 526 28.34 12.02 10.39
C ASN A 526 28.01 10.68 11.07
N PRO A 527 29.00 9.94 11.62
CA PRO A 527 28.81 8.64 12.27
C PRO A 527 28.21 8.73 13.69
N GLY A 528 27.68 9.89 14.08
CA GLY A 528 27.36 10.27 15.45
C GLY A 528 25.88 10.43 15.75
N GLN A 529 24.97 9.71 15.08
CA GLN A 529 23.58 9.62 15.52
C GLN A 529 22.91 8.42 14.86
N LEU A 530 21.74 8.04 15.37
CA LEU A 530 20.82 7.02 14.89
C LEU A 530 20.27 7.34 13.46
N GLN A 531 21.13 7.84 12.56
CA GLN A 531 20.88 8.45 11.25
C GLN A 531 20.87 7.44 10.10
N VAL A 532 20.88 6.16 10.42
CA VAL A 532 20.89 5.05 9.46
C VAL A 532 19.54 4.94 8.73
N ASP A 533 18.43 5.31 9.36
CA ASP A 533 17.08 5.13 8.78
C ASP A 533 16.62 6.27 7.84
N VAL A 534 17.21 7.47 7.92
CA VAL A 534 16.93 8.59 6.99
C VAL A 534 17.69 8.39 5.67
N ALA A 535 18.97 8.00 5.72
CA ALA A 535 19.74 7.64 4.52
C ALA A 535 19.17 6.39 3.81
N ARG A 536 18.52 5.47 4.53
CA ARG A 536 17.98 4.20 4.01
C ARG A 536 16.78 4.33 3.08
N ALA A 537 15.96 5.37 3.24
CA ALA A 537 14.75 5.56 2.45
C ALA A 537 14.81 6.76 1.52
N VAL A 538 15.69 7.72 1.83
CA VAL A 538 15.97 8.90 1.01
C VAL A 538 17.16 8.60 0.09
N GLY A 539 18.20 7.92 0.56
CA GLY A 539 19.28 7.45 -0.31
C GLY A 539 18.84 6.24 -1.11
N ARG A 540 18.57 6.43 -2.42
CA ARG A 540 18.81 5.33 -3.36
C ARG A 540 20.29 4.98 -3.18
N PHE A 541 20.60 3.80 -2.65
CA PHE A 541 21.95 3.27 -2.78
C PHE A 541 22.12 2.98 -4.27
N GLU A 542 22.57 3.98 -5.04
CA GLU A 542 22.69 3.88 -6.50
C GLU A 542 23.48 2.63 -6.91
N ASP A 543 24.34 2.15 -6.00
CA ASP A 543 25.21 1.02 -6.24
C ASP A 543 24.67 -0.36 -5.76
N VAL A 544 23.59 -0.45 -4.95
CA VAL A 544 23.09 -1.74 -4.41
C VAL A 544 21.70 -2.08 -4.95
N SER A 545 21.61 -2.50 -6.20
CA SER A 545 20.37 -3.02 -6.79
C SER A 545 20.35 -4.55 -6.77
N VAL A 546 19.25 -5.14 -6.30
CA VAL A 546 19.07 -6.60 -6.25
C VAL A 546 18.73 -7.12 -7.65
N SER A 547 19.54 -8.03 -8.18
CA SER A 547 19.31 -8.65 -9.50
C SER A 547 18.58 -9.99 -9.39
N GLU A 548 18.90 -10.80 -8.38
CA GLU A 548 18.39 -12.16 -8.22
C GLU A 548 18.04 -12.48 -6.77
N VAL A 549 17.00 -13.29 -6.56
CA VAL A 549 16.54 -13.72 -5.23
C VAL A 549 16.10 -15.18 -5.28
N HIS A 550 16.47 -15.96 -4.26
CA HIS A 550 16.03 -17.35 -4.15
C HIS A 550 15.89 -17.78 -2.67
N MET A 551 14.88 -18.58 -2.38
CA MET A 551 14.65 -19.17 -1.06
C MET A 551 14.56 -20.69 -1.18
N ALA A 552 15.24 -21.40 -0.28
CA ALA A 552 15.13 -22.84 -0.14
C ALA A 552 13.74 -23.21 0.41
N GLU A 553 13.05 -24.12 -0.27
CA GLU A 553 11.63 -24.42 -0.05
C GLU A 553 11.36 -25.23 1.23
N GLY A 554 12.31 -26.05 1.65
CA GLY A 554 12.27 -26.84 2.87
C GLY A 554 12.97 -26.17 4.05
N THR A 555 14.16 -25.58 3.84
CA THR A 555 14.93 -24.98 4.96
C THR A 555 14.57 -23.52 5.21
N GLY A 556 13.98 -22.80 4.26
CA GLY A 556 13.70 -21.36 4.38
C GLY A 556 14.97 -20.49 4.43
N GLU A 557 16.14 -21.04 4.09
CA GLU A 557 17.35 -20.25 3.87
C GLU A 557 17.14 -19.36 2.63
N PHE A 558 17.59 -18.11 2.70
CA PHE A 558 17.33 -17.11 1.67
C PHE A 558 18.65 -16.51 1.17
N ALA A 559 18.73 -16.20 -0.11
CA ALA A 559 19.86 -15.46 -0.67
C ALA A 559 19.40 -14.40 -1.67
N ALA A 560 20.12 -13.29 -1.71
CA ALA A 560 19.94 -12.20 -2.65
C ALA A 560 21.26 -11.86 -3.35
N GLY A 561 21.23 -11.79 -4.68
CA GLY A 561 22.35 -11.36 -5.52
C GLY A 561 22.15 -9.92 -5.99
N THR A 562 23.24 -9.17 -6.12
CA THR A 562 23.25 -7.76 -6.54
C THR A 562 23.74 -7.59 -7.98
N LYS A 563 23.47 -6.41 -8.56
CA LYS A 563 24.04 -6.01 -9.86
C LYS A 563 25.55 -5.79 -9.83
N THR A 564 26.13 -5.54 -8.66
CA THR A 564 27.58 -5.37 -8.48
C THR A 564 28.33 -6.69 -8.26
N GLY A 565 27.62 -7.82 -8.12
CA GLY A 565 28.22 -9.16 -8.06
C GLY A 565 28.48 -9.69 -6.66
N GLU A 566 27.77 -9.18 -5.66
CA GLU A 566 27.72 -9.74 -4.31
C GLU A 566 26.50 -10.65 -4.14
N VAL A 567 26.65 -11.68 -3.31
CA VAL A 567 25.54 -12.52 -2.85
C VAL A 567 25.49 -12.50 -1.34
N VAL A 568 24.35 -12.10 -0.80
CA VAL A 568 24.08 -12.10 0.64
C VAL A 568 23.24 -13.32 0.99
N VAL A 569 23.69 -14.09 1.97
CA VAL A 569 22.98 -15.27 2.48
C VAL A 569 22.38 -14.95 3.85
N TYR A 570 21.12 -15.33 4.03
CA TYR A 570 20.35 -15.16 5.25
C TYR A 570 19.88 -16.50 5.80
N LYS A 571 19.87 -16.62 7.13
CA LYS A 571 19.36 -17.78 7.86
C LYS A 571 18.36 -17.37 8.92
N TRP A 572 17.33 -18.18 9.10
CA TRP A 572 16.40 -17.99 10.22
C TRP A 572 17.12 -18.13 11.55
N GLY A 573 17.00 -17.14 12.44
CA GLY A 573 17.64 -17.17 13.74
C GLY A 573 17.32 -15.97 14.62
N VAL A 574 17.89 -16.00 15.83
CA VAL A 574 17.81 -14.90 16.81
C VAL A 574 18.97 -13.94 16.59
N ASN A 575 18.67 -12.64 16.59
CA ASN A 575 19.67 -11.59 16.46
C ASN A 575 20.46 -11.44 17.77
N LYS A 576 21.77 -11.72 17.71
CA LYS A 576 22.70 -11.56 18.85
C LYS A 576 22.98 -10.09 19.18
N PHE A 577 22.72 -9.17 18.25
CA PHE A 577 22.98 -7.73 18.32
C PHE A 577 21.69 -6.91 18.43
N HIS A 578 20.57 -7.52 18.82
CA HIS A 578 19.28 -6.82 18.92
C HIS A 578 19.36 -5.56 19.81
N GLY A 579 18.83 -4.45 19.30
CA GLY A 579 18.85 -3.14 19.96
C GLY A 579 20.19 -2.40 19.92
N ARG A 580 21.22 -2.93 19.26
CA ARG A 580 22.53 -2.30 19.12
C ARG A 580 22.93 -2.26 17.65
N ASP A 581 23.47 -1.13 17.20
CA ASP A 581 24.15 -1.11 15.90
C ASP A 581 25.60 -1.58 16.10
N ALA A 582 25.88 -2.81 15.65
CA ALA A 582 27.20 -3.43 15.69
C ALA A 582 27.86 -3.47 14.30
N THR A 583 27.35 -2.68 13.34
CA THR A 583 27.89 -2.62 11.99
C THR A 583 29.37 -2.28 12.05
N THR A 584 30.18 -3.10 11.40
CA THR A 584 31.63 -2.91 11.31
C THR A 584 31.99 -2.81 9.83
N ALA A 585 32.90 -1.90 9.50
CA ALA A 585 33.55 -1.88 8.20
C ALA A 585 34.28 -3.21 7.98
N LEU A 586 34.11 -3.81 6.80
CA LEU A 586 34.75 -5.06 6.44
C LEU A 586 35.64 -4.82 5.24
N ASP A 587 36.85 -5.38 5.28
CA ASP A 587 37.74 -5.35 4.12
C ASP A 587 37.13 -6.19 2.99
N PRO A 588 37.13 -5.69 1.74
CA PRO A 588 36.66 -6.44 0.59
C PRO A 588 37.39 -7.78 0.47
N LYS A 589 36.64 -8.85 0.23
CA LYS A 589 37.20 -10.20 0.07
C LYS A 589 36.77 -10.82 -1.27
N PRO A 590 37.29 -10.34 -2.41
CA PRO A 590 36.93 -10.85 -3.73
C PRO A 590 37.14 -12.36 -3.84
N GLY A 591 36.13 -13.06 -4.35
CA GLY A 591 36.06 -14.52 -4.47
C GLY A 591 35.90 -15.26 -3.14
N GLY A 592 35.85 -14.56 -2.01
CA GLY A 592 35.78 -15.15 -0.67
C GLY A 592 34.44 -14.97 0.01
N LEU A 593 34.31 -15.63 1.16
CA LEU A 593 33.17 -15.50 2.07
C LEU A 593 33.57 -14.71 3.31
N THR A 594 32.69 -13.81 3.73
CA THR A 594 32.85 -12.94 4.90
C THR A 594 31.63 -13.11 5.81
N ASP A 595 31.84 -13.30 7.12
CA ASP A 595 30.74 -13.30 8.09
C ASP A 595 30.18 -11.88 8.24
N ILE A 596 28.87 -11.75 8.14
CA ILE A 596 28.16 -10.46 8.20
C ILE A 596 27.09 -10.46 9.30
N SER A 597 27.22 -11.37 10.27
CA SER A 597 26.22 -11.50 11.36
C SER A 597 26.10 -10.23 12.22
N THR A 598 27.16 -9.43 12.28
CA THR A 598 27.20 -8.11 12.96
C THR A 598 26.35 -7.05 12.27
N ARG A 599 26.00 -7.24 10.99
CA ARG A 599 25.18 -6.33 10.19
C ARG A 599 23.67 -6.58 10.34
N ALA A 600 23.27 -7.42 11.29
CA ALA A 600 21.85 -7.63 11.60
C ALA A 600 21.13 -6.30 11.92
N GLU A 601 19.85 -6.20 11.52
CA GLU A 601 19.05 -5.01 11.79
C GLU A 601 18.79 -4.88 13.31
N PRO A 602 19.07 -3.73 13.94
CA PRO A 602 18.88 -3.58 15.39
C PRO A 602 17.43 -3.77 15.84
N SER A 603 16.45 -3.44 14.98
CA SER A 603 15.03 -3.62 15.24
C SER A 603 14.56 -5.08 15.17
N LEU A 604 15.32 -5.96 14.52
CA LEU A 604 14.95 -7.36 14.30
C LEU A 604 15.47 -8.25 15.43
N LYS A 605 14.57 -8.85 16.22
CA LYS A 605 14.92 -9.79 17.30
C LYS A 605 15.06 -11.23 16.81
N GLU A 606 14.14 -11.68 15.97
CA GLU A 606 14.10 -13.04 15.42
C GLU A 606 13.53 -12.99 14.01
N GLY A 607 14.18 -13.66 13.07
CA GLY A 607 13.81 -13.66 11.65
C GLY A 607 14.97 -14.10 10.78
N LEU A 608 14.97 -13.68 9.51
CA LEU A 608 16.07 -13.92 8.58
C LEU A 608 17.27 -13.02 8.93
N GLN A 609 18.28 -13.57 9.59
CA GLN A 609 19.51 -12.89 9.97
C GLN A 609 20.54 -12.97 8.85
N PRO A 610 21.33 -11.90 8.60
CA PRO A 610 22.48 -11.98 7.71
C PRO A 610 23.48 -13.01 8.24
N PHE A 611 23.99 -13.86 7.34
CA PHE A 611 24.91 -14.93 7.69
C PHE A 611 26.27 -14.73 7.02
N VAL A 612 26.34 -14.83 5.70
CA VAL A 612 27.60 -14.67 4.95
C VAL A 612 27.41 -13.83 3.70
N LEU A 613 28.42 -13.03 3.38
CA LEU A 613 28.57 -12.27 2.15
C LEU A 613 29.55 -13.01 1.24
N TYR A 614 29.16 -13.27 -0.01
CA TYR A 614 30.03 -13.78 -1.06
C TYR A 614 30.27 -12.68 -2.09
N GLU A 615 31.50 -12.18 -2.18
CA GLU A 615 31.88 -11.15 -3.15
C GLU A 615 32.42 -11.81 -4.41
N MET A 616 31.55 -12.16 -5.35
CA MET A 616 32.00 -12.81 -6.59
C MET A 616 32.85 -11.86 -7.43
N ALA A 617 32.52 -10.57 -7.44
CA ALA A 617 33.23 -9.50 -8.16
C ALA A 617 33.40 -9.77 -9.66
N GLN A 618 32.40 -10.39 -10.29
CA GLN A 618 32.39 -10.76 -11.71
C GLN A 618 31.18 -10.19 -12.45
N GLY A 619 30.70 -8.99 -12.08
CA GLY A 619 29.50 -8.37 -12.66
C GLY A 619 28.18 -8.84 -12.03
N PRO A 620 27.03 -8.50 -12.64
CA PRO A 620 25.70 -8.80 -12.09
C PRO A 620 25.45 -10.29 -11.85
N ILE A 621 24.86 -10.64 -10.71
CA ILE A 621 24.41 -12.01 -10.46
C ILE A 621 23.23 -12.32 -11.40
N SER A 622 23.40 -13.37 -12.22
CA SER A 622 22.49 -13.76 -13.30
C SER A 622 21.66 -15.01 -12.98
N ALA A 623 22.14 -15.85 -12.06
CA ALA A 623 21.43 -17.03 -11.61
C ALA A 623 21.80 -17.36 -10.16
N LEU A 624 20.80 -17.71 -9.36
CA LEU A 624 20.96 -18.03 -7.94
C LEU A 624 20.05 -19.19 -7.56
N CYS A 625 20.58 -20.22 -6.90
CA CYS A 625 19.80 -21.33 -6.39
C CYS A 625 20.29 -21.74 -4.99
N VAL A 626 19.38 -21.70 -4.02
CA VAL A 626 19.57 -22.17 -2.65
C VAL A 626 18.90 -23.53 -2.53
N SER A 627 19.68 -24.58 -2.23
CA SER A 627 19.18 -25.95 -2.11
C SER A 627 18.69 -26.27 -0.70
N ASP A 628 17.79 -27.25 -0.57
CA ASP A 628 17.31 -27.76 0.73
C ASP A 628 18.32 -28.66 1.45
N VAL A 629 19.52 -28.80 0.89
CA VAL A 629 20.57 -29.71 1.36
C VAL A 629 21.87 -28.97 1.69
N GLY A 630 21.80 -27.65 1.89
CA GLY A 630 22.88 -26.84 2.43
C GLY A 630 23.91 -26.36 1.41
N PHE A 631 23.60 -26.38 0.11
CA PHE A 631 24.42 -25.77 -0.94
C PHE A 631 23.75 -24.55 -1.56
N ILE A 632 24.56 -23.58 -1.96
CA ILE A 632 24.15 -22.46 -2.82
C ILE A 632 24.98 -22.50 -4.09
N ALA A 633 24.35 -22.31 -5.23
CA ALA A 633 25.03 -22.13 -6.49
C ALA A 633 24.73 -20.74 -7.07
N VAL A 634 25.77 -20.09 -7.57
CA VAL A 634 25.76 -18.69 -8.01
C VAL A 634 26.38 -18.59 -9.40
N GLY A 635 25.71 -17.89 -10.30
CA GLY A 635 26.21 -17.51 -11.62
C GLY A 635 26.20 -16.00 -11.81
N SER A 636 27.19 -15.49 -12.54
CA SER A 636 27.33 -14.07 -12.87
C SER A 636 27.36 -13.84 -14.37
N GLU A 637 26.84 -12.69 -14.82
CA GLU A 637 26.90 -12.22 -16.22
C GLU A 637 28.33 -12.08 -16.74
N GLY A 638 29.33 -11.91 -15.87
CA GLY A 638 30.76 -11.97 -16.22
C GLY A 638 31.27 -13.35 -16.64
N GLY A 639 30.40 -14.37 -16.71
CA GLY A 639 30.75 -15.71 -17.18
C GLY A 639 31.44 -16.56 -16.13
N HIS A 640 31.13 -16.36 -14.85
CA HIS A 640 31.65 -17.17 -13.75
C HIS A 640 30.53 -17.95 -13.05
N PHE A 641 30.91 -19.08 -12.46
CA PHE A 641 30.02 -19.96 -11.69
C PHE A 641 30.71 -20.48 -10.43
N SER A 642 29.98 -20.50 -9.30
CA SER A 642 30.49 -20.96 -8.01
C SER A 642 29.46 -21.80 -7.25
N ILE A 643 29.95 -22.76 -6.45
CA ILE A 643 29.14 -23.56 -5.51
C ILE A 643 29.69 -23.38 -4.10
N ILE A 644 28.81 -23.11 -3.15
CA ILE A 644 29.08 -22.82 -1.74
C ILE A 644 28.44 -23.91 -0.87
N ASP A 645 29.17 -24.46 0.09
CA ASP A 645 28.63 -25.34 1.16
C ASP A 645 28.39 -24.51 2.42
N LEU A 646 27.16 -24.50 2.94
CA LEU A 646 26.73 -23.68 4.09
C LEU A 646 27.03 -24.30 5.47
N ARG A 647 27.53 -25.54 5.56
CA ARG A 647 27.77 -26.23 6.85
C ARG A 647 29.01 -25.70 7.60
N GLY A 648 29.98 -25.20 6.83
CA GLY A 648 31.18 -24.51 7.30
C GLY A 648 31.57 -23.55 6.19
N PRO A 649 30.81 -22.45 6.03
CA PRO A 649 30.64 -21.71 4.78
C PRO A 649 31.93 -21.61 3.95
N SER A 650 31.97 -22.34 2.84
CA SER A 650 33.15 -22.39 1.97
C SER A 650 32.75 -22.53 0.51
N VAL A 651 33.53 -21.90 -0.37
CA VAL A 651 33.39 -22.05 -1.82
C VAL A 651 34.06 -23.37 -2.20
N ILE A 652 33.27 -24.38 -2.56
CA ILE A 652 33.76 -25.74 -2.90
C ILE A 652 34.06 -25.91 -4.39
N TYR A 653 33.59 -24.96 -5.21
CA TYR A 653 33.86 -24.91 -6.64
C TYR A 653 33.75 -23.47 -7.13
N THR A 654 34.68 -23.04 -7.98
CA THR A 654 34.58 -21.79 -8.73
C THR A 654 35.31 -21.97 -10.06
N SER A 655 34.70 -21.51 -11.15
CA SER A 655 35.26 -21.66 -12.50
C SER A 655 34.62 -20.65 -13.44
N PRO A 656 35.37 -20.11 -14.42
CA PRO A 656 34.78 -19.50 -15.61
C PRO A 656 33.96 -20.53 -16.37
N VAL A 657 32.88 -20.08 -17.01
CA VAL A 657 31.95 -20.91 -17.79
C VAL A 657 32.65 -21.55 -19.00
N THR A 658 33.56 -20.83 -19.63
CA THR A 658 34.35 -21.30 -20.77
C THR A 658 35.23 -22.51 -20.47
N GLU A 659 35.65 -22.68 -19.21
CA GLU A 659 36.54 -23.77 -18.80
C GLU A 659 35.82 -25.12 -18.79
N PHE A 660 34.63 -25.20 -18.20
CA PHE A 660 33.87 -26.46 -18.16
C PHE A 660 33.08 -26.76 -19.45
N ILE A 661 32.93 -25.78 -20.35
CA ILE A 661 32.43 -26.00 -21.71
C ILE A 661 33.49 -26.68 -22.60
N THR A 662 34.77 -26.36 -22.39
CA THR A 662 35.87 -26.80 -23.29
C THR A 662 36.54 -28.11 -22.88
N GLN A 663 36.30 -28.62 -21.67
CA GLN A 663 36.90 -29.86 -21.16
C GLN A 663 36.62 -31.12 -22.00
N GLU A 664 35.62 -31.11 -22.89
CA GLU A 664 35.36 -32.22 -23.82
C GLU A 664 36.30 -32.23 -25.06
N LYS A 665 36.91 -31.08 -25.42
CA LYS A 665 37.74 -30.95 -26.64
C LYS A 665 39.20 -31.42 -26.50
N LYS A 666 39.57 -32.15 -25.44
CA LYS A 666 40.92 -32.73 -25.30
C LYS A 666 41.17 -33.95 -26.20
N SER A 667 40.26 -34.31 -27.10
CA SER A 667 40.52 -35.20 -28.23
C SER A 667 40.46 -34.45 -29.56
N PHE A 668 41.64 -34.13 -30.11
CA PHE A 668 41.92 -33.71 -31.49
C PHE A 668 41.08 -32.56 -32.10
N SER A 669 41.64 -31.34 -32.18
CA SER A 669 41.59 -30.57 -33.44
C SER A 669 42.50 -29.34 -33.41
N LEU A 670 43.18 -29.12 -34.55
CA LEU A 670 44.02 -27.99 -34.90
C LEU A 670 43.24 -26.66 -34.90
N LYS A 671 43.95 -25.60 -34.49
CA LYS A 671 43.53 -24.20 -34.52
C LYS A 671 42.90 -23.80 -35.86
N LYS A 672 41.69 -23.22 -35.82
CA LYS A 672 41.25 -22.24 -36.81
C LYS A 672 40.57 -21.08 -36.09
N SER A 673 41.21 -19.92 -36.16
CA SER A 673 40.68 -18.63 -35.72
C SER A 673 39.59 -18.17 -36.69
N SER A 674 38.39 -17.93 -36.19
CA SER A 674 37.42 -17.05 -36.83
C SER A 674 36.87 -16.12 -35.76
N SER A 675 37.19 -14.84 -35.94
CA SER A 675 36.70 -13.69 -35.20
C SER A 675 35.22 -13.43 -35.47
N SER A 676 34.35 -14.25 -34.89
CA SER A 676 32.98 -13.80 -34.59
C SER A 676 33.02 -13.17 -33.20
N HIS A 677 32.46 -11.98 -33.01
CA HIS A 677 32.23 -11.39 -31.68
C HIS A 677 31.67 -12.47 -30.74
N ASN A 678 32.51 -13.04 -29.87
CA ASN A 678 32.08 -14.09 -28.94
C ASN A 678 31.15 -13.43 -27.94
N LYS A 679 29.84 -13.68 -28.08
CA LYS A 679 28.88 -13.33 -27.02
C LYS A 679 29.37 -13.98 -25.72
N LEU A 680 29.50 -13.17 -24.68
CA LEU A 680 29.90 -13.66 -23.36
C LEU A 680 28.89 -14.70 -22.88
N GLU A 681 29.40 -15.84 -22.43
CA GLU A 681 28.56 -16.94 -21.98
C GLU A 681 28.48 -16.97 -20.45
N PHE A 682 27.26 -16.97 -19.92
CA PHE A 682 27.00 -16.89 -18.48
C PHE A 682 25.81 -17.76 -18.05
N PRO A 683 25.75 -18.18 -16.77
CA PRO A 683 24.66 -19.03 -16.27
C PRO A 683 23.33 -18.27 -16.19
N THR A 684 22.22 -18.91 -16.57
CA THR A 684 20.87 -18.33 -16.54
C THR A 684 19.85 -19.17 -15.77
N ALA A 685 20.12 -20.46 -15.57
CA ALA A 685 19.26 -21.36 -14.80
C ALA A 685 20.13 -22.33 -14.00
N ILE A 686 19.78 -22.54 -12.73
CA ILE A 686 20.48 -23.47 -11.84
C ILE A 686 19.44 -24.31 -11.10
N SER A 687 19.71 -25.61 -10.94
CA SER A 687 18.83 -26.53 -10.22
C SER A 687 19.62 -27.64 -9.54
N PHE A 688 19.16 -28.08 -8.37
CA PHE A 688 19.73 -29.21 -7.64
C PHE A 688 18.80 -30.42 -7.67
N GLY A 689 19.37 -31.60 -7.89
CA GLY A 689 18.65 -32.87 -7.87
C GLY A 689 19.44 -34.01 -7.25
N VAL A 690 18.77 -35.09 -6.92
CA VAL A 690 19.38 -36.36 -6.52
C VAL A 690 18.95 -37.42 -7.51
N MET A 691 19.91 -37.96 -8.27
CA MET A 691 19.63 -38.98 -9.28
C MET A 691 20.84 -39.85 -9.59
N THR A 692 20.57 -41.03 -10.14
CA THR A 692 21.56 -41.92 -10.74
C THR A 692 21.84 -41.45 -12.17
N LEU A 693 23.08 -41.05 -12.44
CA LEU A 693 23.54 -40.68 -13.78
C LEU A 693 23.76 -41.96 -14.62
N GLU A 694 23.57 -41.89 -15.95
CA GLU A 694 23.77 -43.07 -16.81
C GLU A 694 25.24 -43.51 -16.76
N GLY A 695 25.46 -44.77 -16.41
CA GLY A 695 26.79 -45.37 -16.20
C GLY A 695 27.17 -45.53 -14.72
N ASP A 696 26.48 -44.84 -13.80
CA ASP A 696 26.74 -44.94 -12.36
C ASP A 696 25.85 -46.01 -11.71
N SER A 697 26.37 -46.68 -10.67
CA SER A 697 25.66 -47.68 -9.86
C SER A 697 25.02 -47.10 -8.59
N TYR A 698 25.09 -45.77 -8.41
CA TYR A 698 24.61 -45.07 -7.23
C TYR A 698 24.04 -43.70 -7.62
N SER A 699 23.10 -43.19 -6.81
CA SER A 699 22.62 -41.82 -6.96
C SER A 699 23.61 -40.82 -6.35
N SER A 700 23.74 -39.65 -6.97
CA SER A 700 24.56 -38.55 -6.47
C SER A 700 23.73 -37.28 -6.32
N ILE A 701 24.21 -36.35 -5.50
CA ILE A 701 23.70 -34.98 -5.51
C ILE A 701 24.27 -34.30 -6.76
N CYS A 702 23.40 -33.78 -7.61
CA CYS A 702 23.75 -33.16 -8.87
C CYS A 702 23.34 -31.68 -8.87
N CYS A 703 24.22 -30.83 -9.40
CA CYS A 703 23.94 -29.43 -9.72
C CYS A 703 23.92 -29.29 -11.25
N PHE A 704 22.80 -28.81 -11.78
CA PHE A 704 22.59 -28.56 -13.21
C PHE A 704 22.67 -27.06 -13.46
N VAL A 705 23.44 -26.64 -14.46
CA VAL A 705 23.69 -25.24 -14.79
C VAL A 705 23.45 -25.03 -16.27
N GLY A 706 22.48 -24.18 -16.61
CA GLY A 706 22.16 -23.79 -17.98
C GLY A 706 22.66 -22.37 -18.28
N THR A 707 23.05 -22.10 -19.52
CA THR A 707 23.63 -20.81 -19.93
C THR A 707 22.75 -20.03 -20.91
N ASN A 708 23.09 -18.76 -21.13
CA ASN A 708 22.46 -17.89 -22.13
C ASN A 708 22.65 -18.36 -23.59
N LEU A 709 23.60 -19.27 -23.85
CA LEU A 709 23.89 -19.82 -25.19
C LEU A 709 23.49 -21.30 -25.34
N GLY A 710 22.70 -21.83 -24.40
CA GLY A 710 22.12 -23.16 -24.50
C GLY A 710 23.06 -24.29 -24.10
N HIS A 711 24.12 -23.98 -23.35
CA HIS A 711 24.94 -25.03 -22.77
C HIS A 711 24.41 -25.42 -21.39
N ILE A 712 24.41 -26.72 -21.12
CA ILE A 712 23.97 -27.31 -19.86
C ILE A 712 25.11 -28.15 -19.30
N ALA A 713 25.67 -27.72 -18.17
CA ALA A 713 26.69 -28.45 -17.42
C ALA A 713 26.05 -29.18 -16.23
N THR A 714 26.54 -30.39 -15.97
CA THR A 714 26.14 -31.22 -14.82
C THR A 714 27.35 -31.45 -13.93
N PHE A 715 27.22 -31.10 -12.65
CA PHE A 715 28.22 -31.35 -11.62
C PHE A 715 27.69 -32.36 -10.61
N ARG A 716 28.50 -33.32 -10.19
CA ARG A 716 28.23 -34.20 -9.05
C ARG A 716 28.93 -33.67 -7.80
N LEU A 717 28.22 -33.61 -6.70
CA LEU A 717 28.75 -33.25 -5.39
C LEU A 717 29.05 -34.52 -4.61
N LEU A 718 30.32 -34.79 -4.39
CA LEU A 718 30.79 -35.98 -3.71
C LEU A 718 31.35 -35.63 -2.32
N PRO A 719 31.02 -36.40 -1.27
CA PRO A 719 31.64 -36.23 0.04
C PRO A 719 33.17 -36.31 -0.03
N SER A 720 33.85 -35.41 0.66
CA SER A 720 35.31 -35.34 0.77
C SER A 720 35.70 -34.94 2.19
N GLY A 721 35.90 -35.93 3.06
CA GLY A 721 36.14 -35.71 4.49
C GLY A 721 34.91 -35.13 5.17
N GLN A 722 35.06 -33.94 5.78
CA GLN A 722 33.97 -33.19 6.44
C GLN A 722 33.27 -32.18 5.50
N SER A 723 33.67 -32.12 4.23
CA SER A 723 33.13 -31.19 3.21
C SER A 723 32.72 -31.96 1.95
N TYR A 724 32.37 -31.24 0.89
CA TYR A 724 32.02 -31.78 -0.42
C TYR A 724 32.97 -31.23 -1.49
N THR A 725 33.12 -31.98 -2.59
CA THR A 725 33.81 -31.52 -3.80
C THR A 725 32.87 -31.62 -4.99
N ALA A 726 32.84 -30.60 -5.84
CA ALA A 726 32.12 -30.65 -7.09
C ALA A 726 33.02 -31.20 -8.20
N LYS A 727 32.52 -32.21 -8.93
CA LYS A 727 33.20 -32.74 -10.12
C LYS A 727 32.29 -32.61 -11.34
N PRO A 728 32.79 -32.15 -12.49
CA PRO A 728 32.04 -32.24 -13.74
C PRO A 728 31.64 -33.69 -14.04
N ALA A 729 30.41 -33.87 -14.53
CA ALA A 729 29.81 -35.18 -14.84
C ALA A 729 29.21 -35.26 -16.24
N GLY A 730 28.80 -34.14 -16.83
CA GLY A 730 28.27 -34.10 -18.20
C GLY A 730 28.15 -32.68 -18.73
N PHE A 731 28.21 -32.56 -20.05
CA PHE A 731 28.07 -31.28 -20.74
C PHE A 731 27.27 -31.48 -22.03
N ILE A 732 26.27 -30.63 -22.24
CA ILE A 732 25.34 -30.76 -23.37
C ILE A 732 25.08 -29.39 -23.98
N LYS A 733 25.04 -29.33 -25.31
CA LYS A 733 24.56 -28.16 -26.05
C LYS A 733 23.14 -28.42 -26.57
N THR A 734 22.22 -27.52 -26.25
CA THR A 734 20.83 -27.51 -26.75
C THR A 734 20.72 -26.66 -28.01
N SER A 735 19.52 -26.15 -28.33
CA SER A 735 19.37 -24.95 -29.16
C SER A 735 20.27 -23.83 -28.62
N ALA A 736 20.96 -23.08 -29.49
CA ALA A 736 21.99 -22.11 -29.12
C ALA A 736 21.40 -20.80 -28.55
N ASP A 737 20.47 -20.91 -27.59
CA ASP A 737 19.65 -19.86 -26.99
C ASP A 737 19.51 -20.04 -25.47
N ARG A 738 18.90 -19.06 -24.79
CA ARG A 738 18.91 -19.00 -23.32
C ARG A 738 18.15 -20.18 -22.69
N VAL A 739 18.80 -20.86 -21.74
CA VAL A 739 18.13 -21.84 -20.88
C VAL A 739 17.24 -21.11 -19.87
N ILE A 740 15.93 -21.42 -19.88
CA ILE A 740 14.89 -20.80 -19.06
C ILE A 740 14.65 -21.59 -17.77
N SER A 741 14.58 -22.92 -17.85
CA SER A 741 14.33 -23.76 -16.68
C SER A 741 14.99 -25.13 -16.77
N LEU A 742 15.33 -25.68 -15.59
CA LEU A 742 15.93 -26.99 -15.41
C LEU A 742 15.17 -27.75 -14.32
N SER A 743 14.51 -28.84 -14.69
CA SER A 743 13.68 -29.63 -13.78
C SER A 743 14.14 -31.09 -13.76
N PRO A 744 14.85 -31.53 -12.72
CA PRO A 744 15.22 -32.93 -12.55
C PRO A 744 13.98 -33.76 -12.18
N ILE A 745 13.73 -34.86 -12.90
CA ILE A 745 12.61 -35.77 -12.64
C ILE A 745 13.08 -37.24 -12.64
N ASN A 746 12.34 -38.09 -11.95
CA ASN A 746 12.48 -39.53 -12.02
C ASN A 746 11.87 -40.04 -13.33
N SER A 747 12.62 -40.80 -14.12
CA SER A 747 12.19 -41.28 -15.44
C SER A 747 11.06 -42.30 -15.40
N GLU A 748 10.91 -43.03 -14.31
CA GLU A 748 9.91 -44.10 -14.16
C GLU A 748 8.57 -43.55 -13.66
N THR A 749 8.61 -42.67 -12.66
CA THR A 749 7.40 -42.14 -12.00
C THR A 749 6.98 -40.78 -12.55
N GLY A 750 7.89 -40.06 -13.22
CA GLY A 750 7.70 -38.64 -13.58
C GLY A 750 7.72 -37.68 -12.39
N SER A 751 7.96 -38.17 -11.16
CA SER A 751 8.01 -37.35 -9.95
C SER A 751 9.26 -36.47 -9.91
N PRO A 752 9.27 -35.36 -9.15
CA PRO A 752 10.47 -34.54 -8.98
C PRO A 752 11.64 -35.36 -8.41
N ALA A 753 12.84 -35.15 -8.94
CA ALA A 753 14.09 -35.68 -8.40
C ALA A 753 14.91 -34.58 -7.71
N THR A 754 14.22 -33.67 -6.99
CA THR A 754 14.82 -32.53 -6.30
C THR A 754 15.71 -32.98 -5.13
N ALA A 755 16.77 -32.23 -4.86
CA ALA A 755 17.63 -32.46 -3.71
C ALA A 755 16.93 -32.02 -2.41
N THR A 756 16.51 -32.99 -1.60
CA THR A 756 15.85 -32.78 -0.30
C THR A 756 16.60 -33.57 0.77
N GLY A 757 16.37 -33.25 2.04
CA GLY A 757 16.94 -34.02 3.15
C GLY A 757 16.61 -35.52 3.07
N GLN A 758 15.40 -35.86 2.61
CA GLN A 758 14.96 -37.25 2.42
C GLN A 758 15.69 -37.94 1.26
N SER A 759 15.83 -37.28 0.09
CA SER A 759 16.52 -37.89 -1.05
C SER A 759 18.02 -38.07 -0.77
N VAL A 760 18.65 -37.13 -0.05
CA VAL A 760 20.05 -37.25 0.39
C VAL A 760 20.22 -38.33 1.46
N ALA A 761 19.28 -38.48 2.40
CA ALA A 761 19.31 -39.58 3.36
C ALA A 761 19.23 -40.95 2.67
N GLY A 762 18.43 -41.05 1.60
CA GLY A 762 18.29 -42.24 0.76
C GLY A 762 19.59 -42.71 0.10
N LEU A 763 20.57 -41.81 -0.09
CA LEU A 763 21.90 -42.16 -0.61
C LEU A 763 22.65 -43.13 0.30
N ARG A 764 22.48 -43.02 1.62
CA ARG A 764 23.12 -43.92 2.60
C ARG A 764 22.60 -45.35 2.50
N SER A 765 21.35 -45.50 2.09
CA SER A 765 20.69 -46.79 1.83
C SER A 765 20.82 -47.27 0.39
N ASN A 766 21.64 -46.60 -0.43
CA ASN A 766 21.83 -46.91 -1.86
C ASN A 766 20.51 -46.94 -2.67
N VAL A 767 19.56 -46.06 -2.32
CA VAL A 767 18.33 -45.88 -3.10
C VAL A 767 18.69 -45.23 -4.42
N GLN A 768 18.39 -45.91 -5.54
CA GLN A 768 18.63 -45.40 -6.87
C GLN A 768 17.40 -44.67 -7.39
N THR A 769 17.60 -43.43 -7.84
CA THR A 769 16.57 -42.62 -8.50
C THR A 769 16.96 -42.44 -9.97
N PRO A 770 16.41 -43.20 -10.92
CA PRO A 770 16.77 -43.06 -12.33
C PRO A 770 16.31 -41.69 -12.83
N GLY A 771 17.27 -40.81 -13.16
CA GLY A 771 16.99 -39.41 -13.42
C GLY A 771 17.04 -39.03 -14.88
N VAL A 772 16.11 -38.18 -15.29
CA VAL A 772 16.18 -37.40 -16.53
C VAL A 772 16.01 -35.91 -16.20
N LEU A 773 16.59 -35.07 -17.04
CA LEU A 773 16.50 -33.62 -16.91
C LEU A 773 15.55 -33.10 -17.98
N VAL A 774 14.53 -32.36 -17.54
CA VAL A 774 13.70 -31.55 -18.43
C VAL A 774 14.31 -30.16 -18.47
N ALA A 775 14.90 -29.80 -19.62
CA ALA A 775 15.41 -28.47 -19.88
C ALA A 775 14.48 -27.75 -20.85
N VAL A 776 14.16 -26.50 -20.55
CA VAL A 776 13.41 -25.63 -21.46
C VAL A 776 14.29 -24.45 -21.81
N THR A 777 14.50 -24.24 -23.10
CA THR A 777 15.17 -23.05 -23.66
C THR A 777 14.10 -22.08 -24.19
N GLN A 778 14.52 -20.97 -24.80
CA GLN A 778 13.56 -20.07 -25.44
C GLN A 778 12.86 -20.73 -26.64
N SER A 779 13.49 -21.68 -27.32
CA SER A 779 13.00 -22.26 -28.58
C SER A 779 12.62 -23.75 -28.51
N GLU A 780 13.01 -24.49 -27.48
CA GLU A 780 12.65 -25.91 -27.36
C GLU A 780 12.44 -26.40 -25.91
N ILE A 781 11.71 -27.52 -25.79
CA ILE A 781 11.71 -28.40 -24.60
C ILE A 781 12.55 -29.62 -24.93
N ARG A 782 13.46 -30.01 -24.03
CA ARG A 782 14.26 -31.22 -24.16
C ARG A 782 14.19 -32.05 -22.87
N ILE A 783 13.92 -33.34 -23.01
CA ILE A 783 13.96 -34.33 -21.93
C ILE A 783 15.11 -35.28 -22.25
N PHE A 784 16.15 -35.31 -21.42
CA PHE A 784 17.35 -36.10 -21.72
C PHE A 784 18.02 -36.66 -20.46
N LYS A 785 18.86 -37.68 -20.65
CA LYS A 785 19.77 -38.18 -19.61
C LYS A 785 21.02 -37.29 -19.53
N PRO A 786 21.33 -36.66 -18.37
CA PRO A 786 22.37 -35.63 -18.28
C PRO A 786 23.77 -36.04 -18.72
N SER A 787 24.14 -37.31 -18.60
CA SER A 787 25.48 -37.80 -18.97
C SER A 787 25.61 -38.25 -20.43
N THR A 788 24.52 -38.54 -21.14
CA THR A 788 24.58 -39.12 -22.50
C THR A 788 23.81 -38.35 -23.57
N ASN A 789 23.03 -37.32 -23.19
CA ASN A 789 22.18 -36.53 -24.08
C ASN A 789 21.12 -37.36 -24.86
N LYS A 790 20.88 -38.62 -24.48
CA LYS A 790 19.82 -39.43 -25.07
C LYS A 790 18.47 -38.95 -24.53
N GLY A 791 17.55 -38.63 -25.43
CA GLY A 791 16.32 -37.96 -25.05
C GLY A 791 15.37 -37.66 -26.20
N ALA A 792 14.31 -36.93 -25.86
CA ALA A 792 13.36 -36.37 -26.81
C ALA A 792 13.40 -34.83 -26.74
N SER A 793 13.13 -34.16 -27.85
CA SER A 793 12.98 -32.71 -27.89
C SER A 793 11.76 -32.29 -28.70
N LYS A 794 11.30 -31.07 -28.46
CA LYS A 794 10.24 -30.40 -29.20
C LYS A 794 10.54 -28.92 -29.34
N SER A 795 10.58 -28.44 -30.59
CA SER A 795 10.70 -27.02 -30.92
C SER A 795 9.36 -26.28 -30.77
N PHE A 796 9.41 -24.96 -30.58
CA PHE A 796 8.23 -24.09 -30.48
C PHE A 796 7.82 -23.41 -31.80
N ASP A 797 8.41 -23.80 -32.92
CA ASP A 797 8.00 -23.43 -34.29
C ASP A 797 7.76 -21.91 -34.52
N ASP A 798 8.52 -21.04 -33.81
CA ASP A 798 8.60 -19.55 -33.90
C ASP A 798 8.16 -18.75 -32.65
N GLN A 799 7.77 -19.40 -31.55
CA GLN A 799 7.41 -18.71 -30.31
C GLN A 799 8.52 -18.82 -29.26
N LEU A 800 8.89 -17.69 -28.66
CA LEU A 800 9.90 -17.66 -27.60
C LEU A 800 9.25 -17.88 -26.22
N CYS A 801 9.76 -18.86 -25.50
CA CYS A 801 9.38 -19.16 -24.13
C CYS A 801 10.07 -18.18 -23.18
N ASP A 802 9.27 -17.48 -22.37
CA ASP A 802 9.74 -16.48 -21.41
C ASP A 802 9.90 -17.09 -20.00
N SER A 803 9.02 -18.02 -19.63
CA SER A 803 9.06 -18.73 -18.36
C SER A 803 8.50 -20.13 -18.51
N ALA A 804 9.12 -21.12 -17.86
CA ALA A 804 8.67 -22.50 -17.90
C ALA A 804 8.90 -23.22 -16.58
N ARG A 805 8.06 -24.22 -16.31
CA ARG A 805 8.26 -25.15 -15.19
C ARG A 805 7.57 -26.48 -15.42
N VAL A 806 8.13 -27.54 -14.86
CA VAL A 806 7.42 -28.82 -14.72
C VAL A 806 6.49 -28.73 -13.51
N ILE A 807 5.20 -29.02 -13.72
CA ILE A 807 4.17 -29.04 -12.67
C ILE A 807 3.68 -30.47 -12.49
N HIS A 808 3.35 -30.79 -11.24
CA HIS A 808 2.81 -32.09 -10.80
C HIS A 808 1.43 -31.87 -10.16
N PRO A 809 0.37 -31.67 -10.96
CA PRO A 809 -0.94 -31.37 -10.40
C PRO A 809 -1.51 -32.63 -9.70
N PRO A 810 -2.26 -32.47 -8.59
CA PRO A 810 -2.89 -33.61 -7.92
C PRO A 810 -3.84 -34.34 -8.88
N ASN A 811 -3.72 -35.67 -8.95
CA ASN A 811 -4.54 -36.56 -9.79
C ASN A 811 -4.41 -36.33 -11.31
N LEU A 812 -3.40 -35.60 -11.78
CA LEU A 812 -3.11 -35.42 -13.21
C LEU A 812 -1.66 -35.83 -13.51
N PRO A 813 -1.38 -36.26 -14.75
CA PRO A 813 -0.01 -36.55 -15.17
C PRO A 813 0.85 -35.27 -15.15
N PRO A 814 2.17 -35.41 -14.91
CA PRO A 814 3.09 -34.27 -14.94
C PRO A 814 3.16 -33.65 -16.33
N SER A 815 3.34 -32.34 -16.38
CA SER A 815 3.45 -31.59 -17.63
C SER A 815 4.37 -30.39 -17.51
N VAL A 816 4.95 -29.99 -18.64
CA VAL A 816 5.74 -28.76 -18.77
C VAL A 816 4.78 -27.64 -19.13
N VAL A 817 4.73 -26.59 -18.31
CA VAL A 817 3.95 -25.40 -18.62
C VAL A 817 4.91 -24.28 -19.02
N CYS A 818 4.61 -23.64 -20.14
CA CYS A 818 5.40 -22.56 -20.72
C CYS A 818 4.52 -21.32 -20.92
N LEU A 819 5.04 -20.16 -20.52
CA LEU A 819 4.54 -18.85 -20.90
C LEU A 819 5.39 -18.35 -22.08
N PHE A 820 4.72 -17.89 -23.13
CA PHE A 820 5.35 -17.39 -24.35
C PHE A 820 5.20 -15.88 -24.49
N GLY A 821 6.10 -15.26 -25.27
CA GLY A 821 6.08 -13.82 -25.56
C GLY A 821 4.82 -13.33 -26.30
N ASP A 822 4.07 -14.23 -26.96
CA ASP A 822 2.74 -13.93 -27.51
C ASP A 822 1.63 -13.81 -26.44
N ARG A 823 2.01 -13.85 -25.15
CA ARG A 823 1.12 -13.88 -23.98
C ARG A 823 0.19 -15.09 -24.00
N THR A 824 0.66 -16.23 -24.53
CA THR A 824 -0.03 -17.52 -24.37
C THR A 824 0.67 -18.39 -23.35
N THR A 825 -0.11 -19.11 -22.57
CA THR A 825 0.39 -20.19 -21.71
C THR A 825 0.00 -21.53 -22.33
N ARG A 826 0.95 -22.43 -22.50
CA ARG A 826 0.73 -23.76 -23.10
C ARG A 826 1.28 -24.84 -22.18
N ALA A 827 0.60 -25.98 -22.12
CA ALA A 827 1.02 -27.15 -21.34
C ALA A 827 1.38 -28.31 -22.28
N TYR A 828 2.50 -28.98 -22.01
CA TYR A 828 3.02 -30.11 -22.78
C TYR A 828 3.14 -31.35 -21.91
N SER A 829 2.67 -32.50 -22.39
CA SER A 829 2.72 -33.77 -21.65
C SER A 829 4.14 -34.32 -21.52
N ILE A 830 4.43 -34.99 -20.41
CA ILE A 830 5.66 -35.76 -20.22
C ILE A 830 5.31 -37.25 -20.32
N PRO A 831 6.08 -38.09 -21.05
CA PRO A 831 7.31 -37.77 -21.78
C PRO A 831 7.09 -37.39 -23.27
N SER A 832 5.87 -37.49 -23.80
CA SER A 832 5.61 -37.37 -25.25
C SER A 832 5.70 -35.96 -25.84
N LEU A 833 5.81 -34.93 -25.00
CA LEU A 833 5.87 -33.51 -25.37
C LEU A 833 4.69 -33.04 -26.26
N LYS A 834 3.54 -33.71 -26.18
CA LYS A 834 2.33 -33.30 -26.89
C LYS A 834 1.70 -32.09 -26.20
N GLU A 835 1.26 -31.10 -26.96
CA GLU A 835 0.51 -29.98 -26.40
C GLU A 835 -0.85 -30.48 -25.89
N VAL A 836 -1.15 -30.19 -24.63
CA VAL A 836 -2.35 -30.65 -23.91
C VAL A 836 -3.35 -29.52 -23.72
N GLY A 837 -2.90 -28.27 -23.70
CA GLY A 837 -3.77 -27.10 -23.57
C GLY A 837 -3.06 -25.78 -23.87
N ARG A 838 -3.86 -24.76 -24.18
CA ARG A 838 -3.42 -23.39 -24.49
C ARG A 838 -4.42 -22.37 -23.94
N ALA A 839 -3.93 -21.30 -23.32
CA ALA A 839 -4.72 -20.14 -22.93
C ALA A 839 -4.05 -18.85 -23.40
N SER A 840 -4.85 -17.85 -23.77
CA SER A 840 -4.37 -16.49 -24.09
C SER A 840 -4.58 -15.55 -22.90
N LEU A 841 -3.56 -14.78 -22.56
CA LEU A 841 -3.50 -13.89 -21.40
C LEU A 841 -3.26 -12.45 -21.86
N SER A 842 -4.22 -11.89 -22.59
CA SER A 842 -4.09 -10.56 -23.21
C SER A 842 -3.94 -9.39 -22.21
N MET A 843 -4.22 -9.63 -20.93
CA MET A 843 -4.06 -8.63 -19.86
C MET A 843 -2.61 -8.44 -19.42
N LEU A 844 -1.72 -9.41 -19.67
CA LEU A 844 -0.33 -9.33 -19.22
C LEU A 844 0.43 -8.17 -19.89
N ASP A 845 1.34 -7.58 -19.11
CA ASP A 845 2.28 -6.58 -19.60
C ASP A 845 3.34 -7.24 -20.49
N PRO A 846 3.34 -6.96 -21.81
CA PRO A 846 4.28 -7.58 -22.74
C PRO A 846 5.73 -7.18 -22.46
N SER A 847 5.98 -6.05 -21.79
CA SER A 847 7.33 -5.61 -21.47
C SER A 847 7.96 -6.38 -20.29
N ARG A 848 7.15 -7.16 -19.56
CA ARG A 848 7.56 -7.82 -18.30
C ARG A 848 7.33 -9.33 -18.28
N THR A 849 6.97 -9.95 -19.40
CA THR A 849 6.72 -11.40 -19.47
C THR A 849 7.92 -12.24 -19.06
N LEU A 850 9.14 -11.78 -19.36
CA LEU A 850 10.41 -12.40 -18.94
C LEU A 850 10.61 -12.46 -17.42
N SER A 851 9.88 -11.64 -16.66
CA SER A 851 9.94 -11.60 -15.19
C SER A 851 8.77 -12.33 -14.51
N CYS A 852 7.90 -12.96 -15.29
CA CYS A 852 6.84 -13.83 -14.78
C CYS A 852 7.42 -15.17 -14.32
N VAL A 853 6.77 -15.79 -13.32
CA VAL A 853 7.24 -17.03 -12.71
C VAL A 853 6.08 -18.02 -12.59
N ILE A 854 6.36 -19.29 -12.90
CA ILE A 854 5.43 -20.39 -12.67
C ILE A 854 5.86 -21.10 -11.38
N SER A 855 4.94 -21.27 -10.42
CA SER A 855 5.19 -21.99 -9.17
C SER A 855 5.23 -23.51 -9.38
N LYS A 856 5.76 -24.28 -8.42
CA LYS A 856 5.71 -25.76 -8.49
C LYS A 856 4.29 -26.30 -8.36
N THR A 857 3.43 -25.57 -7.66
CA THR A 857 2.04 -25.95 -7.40
C THR A 857 1.10 -25.61 -8.55
N GLY A 858 1.56 -24.87 -9.56
CA GLY A 858 0.84 -24.63 -10.80
C GLY A 858 0.13 -23.28 -10.89
N GLU A 859 0.59 -22.28 -10.15
CA GLU A 859 0.19 -20.88 -10.30
C GLU A 859 1.19 -20.13 -11.18
N LEU A 860 0.67 -19.36 -12.12
CA LEU A 860 1.38 -18.36 -12.87
C LEU A 860 1.29 -17.03 -12.11
N ILE A 861 2.44 -16.54 -11.64
CA ILE A 861 2.62 -15.20 -11.10
C ILE A 861 3.16 -14.33 -12.23
N ALA A 862 2.36 -13.41 -12.74
CA ALA A 862 2.69 -12.64 -13.93
C ALA A 862 2.38 -11.16 -13.77
N TRP A 863 3.18 -10.29 -14.40
CA TRP A 863 2.95 -8.86 -14.36
C TRP A 863 1.76 -8.47 -15.23
N ASN A 864 0.82 -7.75 -14.62
CA ASN A 864 -0.36 -7.22 -15.29
C ASN A 864 -0.23 -5.71 -15.57
N GLY A 865 0.90 -5.11 -15.21
CA GLY A 865 1.23 -3.69 -15.32
C GLY A 865 2.52 -3.36 -14.55
N PRO A 866 2.91 -2.08 -14.40
CA PRO A 866 4.20 -1.69 -13.82
C PRO A 866 4.33 -2.00 -12.32
N SER A 867 3.22 -2.04 -11.58
CA SER A 867 3.22 -2.17 -10.11
C SER A 867 2.19 -3.20 -9.64
N GLU A 868 1.85 -4.15 -10.49
CA GLU A 868 0.77 -5.11 -10.23
C GLU A 868 1.09 -6.50 -10.77
N ILE A 869 0.66 -7.52 -10.04
CA ILE A 869 0.79 -8.91 -10.46
C ILE A 869 -0.57 -9.59 -10.49
N ALA A 870 -0.72 -10.50 -11.45
CA ALA A 870 -1.79 -11.46 -11.55
C ALA A 870 -1.29 -12.81 -11.03
N VAL A 871 -2.11 -13.48 -10.22
CA VAL A 871 -1.85 -14.83 -9.73
C VAL A 871 -2.94 -15.73 -10.29
N MET A 872 -2.55 -16.68 -11.13
CA MET A 872 -3.49 -17.46 -11.93
C MET A 872 -3.19 -18.94 -11.81
N PRO A 873 -4.13 -19.78 -11.35
CA PRO A 873 -3.94 -21.22 -11.41
C PRO A 873 -3.96 -21.66 -12.87
N VAL A 874 -2.93 -22.39 -13.30
CA VAL A 874 -2.81 -22.93 -14.67
C VAL A 874 -3.87 -24.01 -14.92
N TYR A 875 -4.23 -24.76 -13.87
CA TYR A 875 -5.25 -25.80 -13.89
C TYR A 875 -6.44 -25.41 -12.99
N GLY A 876 -7.67 -25.65 -13.43
CA GLY A 876 -8.84 -25.39 -12.58
C GLY A 876 -10.18 -25.44 -13.29
N SER A 877 -11.24 -25.09 -12.56
CA SER A 877 -12.63 -25.14 -13.04
C SER A 877 -13.07 -23.95 -13.89
N GLY A 878 -12.18 -22.97 -14.14
CA GLY A 878 -12.54 -21.75 -14.87
C GLY A 878 -13.27 -20.68 -14.06
N LYS A 879 -13.67 -20.98 -12.82
CA LYS A 879 -14.39 -20.03 -11.96
C LYS A 879 -13.45 -18.92 -11.48
N GLY A 880 -13.88 -17.66 -11.60
CA GLY A 880 -13.15 -16.51 -11.04
C GLY A 880 -13.03 -16.58 -9.52
N LEU A 881 -12.06 -15.84 -8.94
CA LEU A 881 -11.94 -15.75 -7.48
C LEU A 881 -13.19 -15.12 -6.86
N PRO A 882 -13.61 -15.59 -5.67
CA PRO A 882 -14.70 -14.95 -4.93
C PRO A 882 -14.34 -13.49 -4.59
N VAL A 883 -15.35 -12.63 -4.48
CA VAL A 883 -15.16 -11.26 -4.00
C VAL A 883 -14.82 -11.31 -2.50
N SER A 884 -13.89 -10.44 -2.06
CA SER A 884 -13.57 -10.31 -0.63
C SER A 884 -14.83 -10.07 0.20
N THR A 885 -14.93 -10.79 1.32
CA THR A 885 -16.03 -10.68 2.29
C THR A 885 -15.63 -9.86 3.52
N ASP A 886 -14.52 -9.12 3.43
CA ASP A 886 -14.04 -8.27 4.50
C ASP A 886 -15.05 -7.17 4.85
N SER A 887 -15.16 -6.86 6.14
CA SER A 887 -15.94 -5.71 6.62
C SER A 887 -15.01 -4.53 6.90
N LEU A 888 -15.35 -3.36 6.37
CA LEU A 888 -14.63 -2.11 6.68
C LEU A 888 -15.15 -1.45 7.96
N ILE A 889 -16.42 -1.66 8.31
CA ILE A 889 -17.07 -0.98 9.43
C ILE A 889 -16.95 -1.82 10.70
N SER A 890 -16.46 -1.14 11.74
CA SER A 890 -16.37 -1.59 13.12
C SER A 890 -17.38 -0.78 13.96
N PRO A 891 -18.49 -1.37 14.45
CA PRO A 891 -19.49 -0.67 15.26
C PRO A 891 -18.93 0.01 16.51
N GLU A 892 -17.86 -0.55 17.08
CA GLU A 892 -17.18 -0.06 18.27
C GLU A 892 -16.41 1.26 18.08
N ARG A 893 -16.18 1.70 16.83
CA ARG A 893 -15.41 2.90 16.51
C ARG A 893 -16.34 4.06 16.13
N THR A 894 -16.65 4.91 17.11
CA THR A 894 -17.48 6.11 16.92
C THR A 894 -16.64 7.36 16.72
N LEU A 895 -17.17 8.30 15.93
CA LEU A 895 -16.54 9.60 15.71
C LEU A 895 -16.44 10.38 17.05
N PRO A 896 -15.26 10.93 17.40
CA PRO A 896 -15.14 11.80 18.56
C PRO A 896 -15.95 13.10 18.36
N PRO A 897 -16.33 13.83 19.42
CA PRO A 897 -17.03 15.10 19.28
C PRO A 897 -16.13 16.14 18.61
N ARG A 898 -16.74 16.98 17.75
CA ARG A 898 -16.03 18.06 17.05
C ARG A 898 -15.55 19.14 18.04
N PRO A 899 -14.31 19.65 17.90
CA PRO A 899 -13.85 20.80 18.66
C PRO A 899 -14.78 22.01 18.49
N THR A 900 -15.02 22.74 19.58
CA THR A 900 -15.88 23.92 19.62
C THR A 900 -15.10 25.16 20.07
N ILE A 901 -15.65 26.34 19.79
CA ILE A 901 -15.10 27.61 20.29
C ILE A 901 -15.05 27.63 21.82
N SER A 902 -14.06 28.32 22.40
CA SER A 902 -13.93 28.40 23.84
C SER A 902 -15.00 29.30 24.47
N ASN A 903 -15.30 29.11 25.76
CA ASN A 903 -16.25 29.96 26.49
C ASN A 903 -15.88 31.46 26.44
N LEU A 904 -14.58 31.78 26.42
CA LEU A 904 -14.10 33.16 26.30
C LEU A 904 -14.35 33.74 24.89
N GLN A 905 -14.21 32.92 23.84
CA GLN A 905 -14.56 33.33 22.47
C GLN A 905 -16.06 33.52 22.31
N TRP A 906 -16.87 32.69 22.98
CA TRP A 906 -18.32 32.82 23.03
C TRP A 906 -18.75 34.14 23.70
N ILE A 907 -18.14 34.48 24.85
CA ILE A 907 -18.36 35.76 25.55
C ILE A 907 -17.95 36.97 24.69
N SER A 908 -16.94 36.82 23.81
CA SER A 908 -16.50 37.89 22.90
C SER A 908 -17.41 38.12 21.68
N GLY A 909 -18.61 37.52 21.66
CA GLY A 909 -19.63 37.74 20.61
C GLY A 909 -19.69 36.66 19.51
N THR A 910 -18.91 35.58 19.61
CA THR A 910 -18.95 34.48 18.63
C THR A 910 -20.05 33.49 19.02
N GLN A 911 -21.17 33.46 18.31
CA GLN A 911 -22.28 32.55 18.65
C GLN A 911 -22.01 31.13 18.14
N TYR A 912 -22.24 30.15 19.01
CA TYR A 912 -22.18 28.73 18.67
C TYR A 912 -23.30 28.35 17.69
N VAL A 913 -22.94 27.77 16.54
CA VAL A 913 -23.87 27.16 15.58
C VAL A 913 -23.85 25.65 15.79
N SER A 914 -24.99 25.05 16.09
CA SER A 914 -25.10 23.58 16.22
C SER A 914 -25.30 22.92 14.85
N PRO A 915 -24.99 21.62 14.68
CA PRO A 915 -25.21 20.92 13.40
C PRO A 915 -26.66 21.02 12.91
N THR A 916 -27.63 20.97 13.83
CA THR A 916 -29.05 21.16 13.51
C THR A 916 -29.38 22.57 13.04
N ASP A 917 -28.71 23.60 13.58
CA ASP A 917 -28.93 24.98 13.10
C ASP A 917 -28.33 25.14 11.69
N LEU A 918 -27.14 24.58 11.45
CA LEU A 918 -26.53 24.57 10.13
C LEU A 918 -27.39 23.81 9.11
N ASP A 919 -28.02 22.73 9.54
CA ASP A 919 -28.94 21.95 8.71
C ASP A 919 -30.15 22.76 8.24
N LEU A 920 -30.69 23.62 9.11
CA LEU A 920 -31.78 24.55 8.77
C LEU A 920 -31.28 25.65 7.82
N LEU A 921 -30.11 26.23 8.09
CA LEU A 921 -29.54 27.32 7.30
C LEU A 921 -29.24 26.90 5.84
N ILE A 922 -28.79 25.66 5.65
CA ILE A 922 -28.43 25.14 4.31
C ILE A 922 -29.62 24.41 3.66
N GLY A 923 -30.30 23.55 4.41
CA GLY A 923 -31.35 22.66 3.88
C GLY A 923 -32.75 23.26 3.88
N GLY A 924 -32.99 24.30 4.67
CA GLY A 924 -34.31 24.90 4.90
C GLY A 924 -35.23 24.03 5.76
N GLU A 925 -36.38 24.60 6.16
CA GLU A 925 -37.40 23.92 6.99
C GLU A 925 -37.99 22.67 6.32
N GLY A 926 -37.98 22.61 4.98
CA GLY A 926 -38.46 21.48 4.20
C GLY A 926 -37.46 20.32 4.03
N ARG A 927 -36.32 20.33 4.74
CA ARG A 927 -35.33 19.23 4.66
C ARG A 927 -35.92 17.96 5.32
N PRO A 928 -36.05 16.83 4.59
CA PRO A 928 -36.56 15.58 5.17
C PRO A 928 -35.73 15.13 6.37
N PRO A 929 -36.30 14.41 7.35
CA PRO A 929 -35.55 13.85 8.48
C PRO A 929 -34.34 13.02 8.05
N SER A 930 -33.30 12.96 8.89
CA SER A 930 -32.07 12.25 8.51
C SER A 930 -32.29 10.74 8.53
N LYS A 931 -31.56 10.01 7.68
CA LYS A 931 -31.65 8.53 7.64
C LYS A 931 -31.34 7.90 9.01
N ARG A 932 -30.50 8.57 9.81
CA ARG A 932 -30.19 8.18 11.19
C ARG A 932 -31.39 8.31 12.11
N VAL A 933 -32.11 9.43 12.06
CA VAL A 933 -33.32 9.66 12.86
C VAL A 933 -34.40 8.65 12.46
N VAL A 934 -34.62 8.46 11.15
CA VAL A 934 -35.58 7.47 10.65
C VAL A 934 -35.23 6.06 11.12
N ARG A 935 -33.95 5.66 11.04
CA ARG A 935 -33.50 4.34 11.52
C ARG A 935 -33.64 4.19 13.03
N ALA A 936 -33.37 5.24 13.80
CA ALA A 936 -33.55 5.22 15.25
C ALA A 936 -35.04 5.05 15.64
N GLU A 937 -35.93 5.78 14.97
CA GLU A 937 -37.38 5.65 15.14
C GLU A 937 -37.90 4.26 14.73
N GLU A 938 -37.38 3.69 13.64
CA GLU A 938 -37.74 2.33 13.21
C GLU A 938 -37.32 1.27 14.24
N VAL A 939 -36.12 1.40 14.81
CA VAL A 939 -35.63 0.50 15.87
C VAL A 939 -36.46 0.65 17.14
N GLU A 940 -36.80 1.87 17.53
CA GLU A 940 -37.66 2.14 18.69
C GLU A 940 -39.08 1.60 18.49
N ARG A 941 -39.65 1.79 17.30
CA ARG A 941 -40.98 1.27 16.94
C ARG A 941 -40.99 -0.26 16.89
N ALA A 942 -39.90 -0.89 16.45
CA ALA A 942 -39.72 -2.34 16.48
C ALA A 942 -39.57 -2.87 17.92
N ALA A 943 -38.87 -2.13 18.80
CA ALA A 943 -38.75 -2.47 20.23
C ALA A 943 -40.09 -2.32 20.97
N ALA A 944 -40.89 -1.30 20.64
CA ALA A 944 -42.21 -1.09 21.21
C ALA A 944 -43.26 -2.11 20.71
N GLY A 945 -43.11 -2.64 19.49
CA GLY A 945 -44.01 -3.63 18.91
C GLY A 945 -43.81 -5.08 19.39
N GLY A 946 -42.74 -5.38 20.13
CA GLY A 946 -42.37 -6.74 20.56
C GLY A 946 -43.02 -7.24 21.86
N GLY A 947 -43.82 -6.41 22.55
CA GLY A 947 -44.40 -6.71 23.86
C GLY A 947 -45.92 -6.91 23.84
N GLY A 948 -46.41 -7.98 23.23
CA GLY A 948 -47.82 -8.37 23.34
C GLY A 948 -48.07 -9.32 24.50
N TYR A 949 -48.62 -8.82 25.61
CA TYR A 949 -49.89 -9.27 26.23
C TYR A 949 -50.12 -8.64 27.62
N GLY A 950 -51.19 -7.84 27.73
CA GLY A 950 -51.98 -7.68 28.96
C GLY A 950 -51.68 -6.46 29.85
N GLY A 951 -52.53 -5.43 29.76
CA GLY A 951 -52.66 -4.44 30.84
C GLY A 951 -53.17 -3.07 30.38
N SER A 952 -54.48 -2.85 30.49
CA SER A 952 -55.11 -1.52 30.43
C SER A 952 -54.45 -0.54 31.41
N ARG A 953 -53.89 0.56 30.91
CA ARG A 953 -53.73 1.81 31.69
C ARG A 953 -53.45 3.05 30.84
N SER A 954 -54.29 4.06 31.09
CA SER A 954 -54.08 5.51 30.98
C SER A 954 -53.34 6.07 29.77
N GLN A 955 -54.13 6.72 28.92
CA GLN A 955 -53.74 7.65 27.87
C GLN A 955 -53.05 8.90 28.48
N GLN A 956 -51.73 8.81 28.68
CA GLN A 956 -50.86 9.99 28.71
C GLN A 956 -50.10 9.98 27.39
N GLN A 957 -50.36 10.97 26.56
CA GLN A 957 -49.66 11.19 25.30
C GLN A 957 -48.21 11.53 25.63
N GLN A 958 -47.39 10.51 25.77
CA GLN A 958 -45.96 10.64 25.98
C GLN A 958 -45.36 11.01 24.63
N GLU A 959 -44.99 12.28 24.49
CA GLU A 959 -44.28 12.82 23.31
C GLU A 959 -43.10 11.89 22.97
N GLY A 960 -43.10 11.33 21.76
CA GLY A 960 -41.98 10.54 21.27
C GLY A 960 -40.75 11.43 21.08
N TRP A 961 -39.55 10.85 21.16
CA TRP A 961 -38.29 11.60 20.99
C TRP A 961 -38.23 12.40 19.67
N GLY A 962 -38.87 11.89 18.60
CA GLY A 962 -39.04 12.58 17.32
C GLY A 962 -39.95 13.83 17.40
N ASP A 963 -41.09 13.75 18.08
CA ASP A 963 -41.98 14.91 18.31
C ASP A 963 -41.30 15.96 19.19
N TYR A 964 -40.52 15.52 20.19
CA TYR A 964 -39.69 16.40 21.01
C TYR A 964 -38.63 17.15 20.19
N LEU A 965 -37.96 16.47 19.25
CA LEU A 965 -36.97 17.10 18.36
C LEU A 965 -37.63 18.06 17.36
N VAL A 966 -38.76 17.69 16.75
CA VAL A 966 -39.51 18.58 15.85
C VAL A 966 -39.98 19.83 16.59
N ARG A 967 -40.48 19.69 17.82
CA ARG A 967 -40.83 20.84 18.66
C ARG A 967 -39.61 21.68 19.01
N GLN A 968 -38.49 21.06 19.37
CA GLN A 968 -37.25 21.77 19.68
C GLN A 968 -36.64 22.48 18.46
N VAL A 969 -36.78 21.92 17.26
CA VAL A 969 -36.40 22.55 15.99
C VAL A 969 -37.30 23.75 15.73
N ASN A 970 -38.63 23.61 15.83
CA ASN A 970 -39.58 24.72 15.64
C ASN A 970 -39.35 25.84 16.67
N GLU A 971 -39.16 25.51 17.95
CA GLU A 971 -38.84 26.48 19.01
C GLU A 971 -37.48 27.17 18.80
N ARG A 972 -36.50 26.51 18.15
CA ARG A 972 -35.20 27.12 17.83
C ARG A 972 -35.27 27.96 16.55
N THR A 973 -36.06 27.58 15.56
CA THR A 973 -36.32 28.37 14.36
C THR A 973 -37.01 29.69 14.72
N GLU A 974 -38.03 29.64 15.60
CA GLU A 974 -38.67 30.85 16.13
C GLU A 974 -37.68 31.72 16.94
N LYS A 975 -36.79 31.10 17.73
CA LYS A 975 -35.74 31.83 18.47
C LYS A 975 -34.65 32.41 17.58
N LEU A 976 -34.32 31.80 16.44
CA LEU A 976 -33.37 32.36 15.48
C LEU A 976 -33.94 33.62 14.83
N SER A 977 -35.24 33.65 14.51
CA SER A 977 -35.93 34.85 14.03
C SER A 977 -36.01 35.96 15.10
N PHE A 978 -36.26 35.62 16.36
CA PHE A 978 -36.25 36.59 17.47
C PHE A 978 -34.85 37.12 17.82
N VAL A 979 -33.80 36.32 17.58
CA VAL A 979 -32.41 36.71 17.82
C VAL A 979 -31.90 37.67 16.74
N ASP A 980 -32.37 37.60 15.50
CA ASP A 980 -32.05 38.60 14.46
C ASP A 980 -32.53 40.01 14.85
N ASP A 981 -33.75 40.14 15.37
CA ASP A 981 -34.30 41.42 15.86
C ASP A 981 -33.61 41.92 17.14
N ALA A 982 -33.21 41.01 18.03
CA ALA A 982 -32.42 41.35 19.21
C ALA A 982 -30.99 41.74 18.85
N MET A 983 -30.41 41.15 17.80
CA MET A 983 -29.04 41.38 17.34
C MET A 983 -28.89 42.69 16.58
N MET A 984 -29.88 43.11 15.78
CA MET A 984 -29.89 44.48 15.23
C MET A 984 -29.90 45.54 16.36
N LYS A 985 -30.69 45.32 17.41
CA LYS A 985 -30.73 46.20 18.58
C LYS A 985 -29.46 46.14 19.44
N LEU A 986 -28.82 44.98 19.55
CA LEU A 986 -27.54 44.82 20.27
C LEU A 986 -26.36 45.39 19.46
N GLN A 987 -26.42 45.34 18.13
CA GLN A 987 -25.41 45.95 17.26
C GLN A 987 -25.47 47.48 17.36
N GLU A 988 -26.66 48.08 17.37
CA GLU A 988 -26.87 49.50 17.70
C GLU A 988 -26.43 49.87 19.14
N ALA A 989 -26.67 48.99 20.12
CA ALA A 989 -26.21 49.23 21.50
C ALA A 989 -24.68 49.07 21.65
N SER A 990 -24.07 48.16 20.89
CA SER A 990 -22.62 47.90 20.92
C SER A 990 -21.80 48.99 20.24
N SER A 991 -22.34 49.66 19.21
CA SER A 991 -21.71 50.85 18.63
C SER A 991 -21.71 52.02 19.63
N GLY A 992 -22.77 52.17 20.43
CA GLY A 992 -22.81 53.16 21.52
C GLY A 992 -21.79 52.87 22.64
N TRP A 993 -21.64 51.59 23.02
CA TRP A 993 -20.63 51.19 24.02
C TRP A 993 -19.19 51.32 23.51
N ALA A 994 -18.94 51.04 22.23
CA ALA A 994 -17.63 51.22 21.62
C ALA A 994 -17.23 52.71 21.53
N GLU A 995 -18.18 53.61 21.29
CA GLU A 995 -17.95 55.06 21.35
C GLU A 995 -17.66 55.54 22.78
N ASP A 996 -18.37 55.04 23.80
CA ASP A 996 -18.13 55.38 25.20
C ASP A 996 -16.78 54.84 25.73
N VAL A 997 -16.34 53.67 25.29
CA VAL A 997 -15.00 53.14 25.60
C VAL A 997 -13.92 53.96 24.90
N ASN A 998 -14.14 54.37 23.65
CA ASN A 998 -13.17 55.22 22.93
C ASN A 998 -13.10 56.63 23.54
N ASN A 999 -14.22 57.13 24.08
CA ASN A 999 -14.29 58.41 24.81
C ASN A 999 -13.60 58.32 26.19
N THR A 1000 -13.79 57.24 26.95
CA THR A 1000 -13.10 57.03 28.24
C THR A 1000 -11.60 56.80 28.07
N VAL A 1001 -11.15 56.14 26.99
CA VAL A 1001 -9.72 56.03 26.63
C VAL A 1001 -9.15 57.38 26.18
N LYS A 1002 -9.92 58.21 25.47
CA LYS A 1002 -9.53 59.60 25.15
C LYS A 1002 -9.46 60.47 26.40
N GLU A 1003 -10.37 60.31 27.35
CA GLU A 1003 -10.34 61.00 28.65
C GLU A 1003 -9.19 60.54 29.54
N GLN A 1004 -8.86 59.23 29.56
CA GLN A 1004 -7.67 58.73 30.24
C GLN A 1004 -6.37 59.22 29.59
N LYS A 1005 -6.28 59.25 28.25
CA LYS A 1005 -5.13 59.84 27.54
C LYS A 1005 -5.00 61.34 27.83
N ARG A 1006 -6.11 62.06 27.93
CA ARG A 1006 -6.14 63.50 28.28
C ARG A 1006 -5.80 63.73 29.76
N GLY A 1007 -6.20 62.83 30.65
CA GLY A 1007 -5.80 62.79 32.07
C GLY A 1007 -4.32 62.47 32.29
N LEU A 1008 -3.72 61.60 31.46
CA LEU A 1008 -2.29 61.31 31.44
C LEU A 1008 -1.46 62.49 30.90
N LEU A 1009 -1.96 63.20 29.89
CA LEU A 1009 -1.34 64.44 29.37
C LEU A 1009 -1.40 65.61 30.37
N LEU A 1010 -2.48 65.73 31.15
CA LEU A 1010 -2.61 66.71 32.23
C LEU A 1010 -1.86 66.30 33.52
N GLY A 1011 -1.68 64.99 33.75
CA GLY A 1011 -0.89 64.45 34.87
C GLY A 1011 0.63 64.55 34.68
N GLY A 1012 1.10 64.64 33.43
CA GLY A 1012 2.53 64.78 33.09
C GLY A 1012 3.14 66.17 33.38
N LEU A 1013 2.32 67.19 33.62
CA LEU A 1013 2.75 68.58 33.82
C LEU A 1013 2.84 69.03 35.29
N LYS A 1014 2.55 68.15 36.26
CA LYS A 1014 2.64 68.45 37.71
C LYS A 1014 3.87 67.87 38.42
N LYS A 1015 4.86 67.37 37.67
CA LYS A 1015 6.08 66.73 38.23
C LYS A 1015 7.37 67.51 37.96
N SER A 1016 7.29 68.83 37.81
CA SER A 1016 8.48 69.72 37.75
C SER A 1016 8.51 70.83 38.81
N PHE A 1017 7.64 70.80 39.82
CA PHE A 1017 7.77 71.65 41.01
C PHE A 1017 7.28 70.84 42.21
N PHE A 1018 8.19 70.67 43.19
CA PHE A 1018 8.17 69.80 44.38
C PHE A 1018 8.77 68.41 44.22
#